data_AF-A0AAV4YDR3-F1
#
_entry.id   AF-A0AAV4YDR3-F1
#
_cell.length_a   1.000
_cell.length_b   1.000
_cell.length_c   1.000
_cell.angle_alpha   90.00
_cell.angle_beta   90.00
_cell.angle_gamma   90.00
#
_symmetry.space_group_name_H-M   'P 1'
#
loop_
_entity.id
_entity.type
_entity.pdbx_description
1 polymer ?
#
loop_
_entity_poly.entity_id
_entity_poly.type
_entity_poly.pdbx_seq_one_letter_code
_entity_poly.pdbx_strand_id
1 'polypeptide(L)'
;MVNNELQLLDKDENTLKNSLQNYNCSPEHLLTLPIVPRHDPPLCEIFLQKFRFQNKENPVSLIVNDFSDCINRFFSDHYIIATDASKSHVSTLIAGISCNQSFSYRINPINSVFTAEVLAICVAIDELAIVDKDILILSESFSALNSLKNLNIHSTYAIQRLASKLFVRQTFNQNITFLWVPGHSEILWNEKADSLAKNTTELSQFIEWISPEDVIANLKKQSYLILETNYFSSKYYDLIGNFPDIGTITKWTQNRRQDILIARIISRMIVTPALLNRFNLDSNPFCNIYSVKTKVKRISKRTAKLGCVESITSSRSFRVDKGSVSVVEAQSFQTYYQFRANTPNNMDPIASPQSIALLKESILHLDKPIQEESTYVFVILGASGDLAKKKIYPTLWALYRDGLLPPKTKFVGYARTNFKVADIKSRAMEHIQLKKDQELMLDKFFELNYYIQGTYENPDDFEKLNKELDSLEETASANRLFYLALPPTVFSVVTKNLKLKCMSSKGWTRIIIEKPFGRDSQSSFELSQHLSSLFSEEEIYRIDHYLGKEMVQNLMALRFGNRIFGPIWNRDNIASIMISFKEPFGTQGRGGYFDSFGIIRDVMQNHLLQILCLAAMEKPVTTSAEDIRDEKVKVLRSMKVIKLEDVAIGQYVGNPELEGEGKEGYLDDPTVPNDSVTPTYALATCFINNERWDGIPFFLRCGKALNERKAEIRIQFKDVPGDIFNEHCKRNELVIRVQPGEAVYLKLMSKRPGNIASFDLEETELDLSYNSRYKQWEKLTSFPDMTKVPDAYERLILDVFCGSQMHFVRSDELSEAWRIFTPLLHKIEEERIKPVHYKYG
;
A
#
# COMPACT_ATOMS: atom_id res chain seq x y z
N MET A 1 -16.64 18.78 16.33
CA MET A 1 -16.78 17.73 17.36
C MET A 1 -16.93 16.41 16.63
N VAL A 2 -16.01 15.45 16.68
CA VAL A 2 -15.53 14.78 17.89
C VAL A 2 -14.09 14.35 17.63
N ASN A 3 -13.17 15.07 18.27
CA ASN A 3 -11.96 14.52 18.88
C ASN A 3 -12.31 13.16 19.49
N ASN A 4 -11.46 12.16 19.35
CA ASN A 4 -11.11 11.31 20.48
C ASN A 4 -9.93 10.44 20.04
N GLU A 5 -8.73 11.03 20.10
CA GLU A 5 -7.68 10.33 20.82
C GLU A 5 -8.29 9.87 22.14
N LEU A 6 -8.20 8.57 22.43
CA LEU A 6 -8.32 8.12 23.80
C LEU A 6 -7.08 8.64 24.54
N GLN A 7 -7.11 9.91 24.93
CA GLN A 7 -6.18 10.44 25.92
C GLN A 7 -6.53 9.77 27.24
N LEU A 8 -5.63 8.91 27.72
CA LEU A 8 -5.64 8.47 29.11
C LEU A 8 -5.56 9.73 29.97
N LEU A 9 -6.43 9.83 30.98
CA LEU A 9 -6.34 10.95 31.93
C LEU A 9 -4.97 10.88 32.62
N ASP A 10 -4.37 12.00 33.00
CA ASP A 10 -3.05 12.02 33.69
C ASP A 10 -3.00 11.07 34.90
N LYS A 11 -4.15 10.85 35.55
CA LYS A 11 -4.30 9.88 36.64
C LYS A 11 -4.18 8.43 36.17
N ASP A 12 -4.73 8.10 35.01
CA ASP A 12 -4.62 6.78 34.37
C ASP A 12 -3.21 6.55 33.84
N GLU A 13 -2.55 7.58 33.29
CA GLU A 13 -1.14 7.51 32.86
C GLU A 13 -0.20 7.27 34.05
N ASN A 14 -0.40 7.98 35.16
CA ASN A 14 0.36 7.74 36.40
C ASN A 14 0.05 6.37 37.01
N THR A 15 -1.20 5.91 36.94
CA THR A 15 -1.58 4.55 37.40
C THR A 15 -0.95 3.47 36.53
N LEU A 16 -0.89 3.68 35.21
CA LEU A 16 -0.23 2.80 34.25
C LEU A 16 1.29 2.79 34.49
N LYS A 17 1.91 3.96 34.66
CA LYS A 17 3.34 4.11 35.00
C LYS A 17 3.70 3.41 36.31
N ASN A 18 2.89 3.61 37.36
CA ASN A 18 3.09 2.92 38.65
C ASN A 18 2.88 1.40 38.54
N SER A 19 1.91 0.96 37.73
CA SER A 19 1.70 -0.47 37.47
C SER A 19 2.87 -1.08 36.72
N LEU A 20 3.43 -0.38 35.72
CA LEU A 20 4.58 -0.84 34.92
C LEU A 20 5.90 -0.83 35.70
N GLN A 21 6.08 0.11 36.64
CA GLN A 21 7.23 0.13 37.56
C GLN A 21 7.30 -1.13 38.43
N ASN A 22 6.16 -1.71 38.83
CA ASN A 22 6.12 -2.95 39.61
C ASN A 22 6.57 -4.19 38.84
N TYR A 23 6.69 -4.11 37.50
CA TYR A 23 7.07 -5.24 36.64
C TYR A 23 8.49 -5.13 36.07
N ASN A 24 9.29 -4.13 36.48
CA ASN A 24 10.56 -3.77 35.85
C ASN A 24 10.41 -3.65 34.30
N CYS A 25 9.33 -3.01 33.84
CA CYS A 25 9.08 -2.76 32.42
C CYS A 25 9.28 -1.29 32.07
N SER A 26 10.09 -0.99 31.04
CA SER A 26 10.07 0.35 30.41
C SER A 26 8.79 0.54 29.58
N PRO A 27 8.14 1.73 29.62
CA PRO A 27 7.01 2.07 28.74
C PRO A 27 7.31 1.90 27.24
N GLU A 28 8.58 1.97 26.84
CA GLU A 28 9.03 1.80 25.45
C GLU A 28 8.81 0.37 24.93
N HIS A 29 8.75 -0.64 25.82
CA HIS A 29 8.49 -2.03 25.45
C HIS A 29 7.04 -2.30 25.01
N LEU A 30 6.10 -1.39 25.33
CA LEU A 30 4.71 -1.45 24.85
C LEU A 30 4.49 -0.71 23.52
N LEU A 31 5.47 0.10 23.09
CA LEU A 31 5.32 1.09 22.01
C LEU A 31 6.13 0.80 20.75
N THR A 32 6.96 -0.24 20.75
CA THR A 32 7.59 -0.72 19.51
C THR A 32 6.68 -1.77 18.89
N LEU A 33 6.34 -1.62 17.61
CA LEU A 33 5.69 -2.62 16.75
C LEU A 33 6.79 -3.18 15.84
N PRO A 34 6.97 -4.50 15.65
CA PRO A 34 7.83 -4.95 14.59
C PRO A 34 7.12 -4.62 13.28
N ILE A 35 7.91 -4.24 12.28
CA ILE A 35 7.43 -4.14 10.92
C ILE A 35 7.16 -5.57 10.47
N VAL A 36 5.88 -5.90 10.31
CA VAL A 36 5.44 -7.21 9.78
C VAL A 36 5.95 -7.33 8.34
N PRO A 37 6.68 -8.41 7.97
CA PRO A 37 6.86 -8.75 6.56
C PRO A 37 5.50 -9.10 5.96
N ARG A 38 5.03 -8.33 4.96
CA ARG A 38 3.69 -8.50 4.33
C ARG A 38 3.57 -9.73 3.40
N HIS A 39 4.46 -10.71 3.51
CA HIS A 39 4.43 -11.91 2.68
C HIS A 39 4.24 -13.15 3.53
N ASP A 40 3.45 -14.10 3.03
CA ASP A 40 3.52 -15.49 3.49
C ASP A 40 5.00 -15.88 3.46
N PRO A 41 5.64 -16.21 4.59
CA PRO A 41 7.04 -16.60 4.57
C PRO A 41 7.13 -17.85 3.66
N PRO A 42 7.88 -17.82 2.54
CA PRO A 42 8.11 -19.03 1.73
C PRO A 42 8.99 -20.06 2.45
N LEU A 43 9.16 -19.97 3.77
CA LEU A 43 10.52 -19.72 4.27
C LEU A 43 11.09 -20.83 5.15
N CYS A 44 10.31 -21.87 5.48
CA CYS A 44 10.82 -23.06 6.16
C CYS A 44 9.99 -24.30 5.79
N GLU A 45 10.63 -25.43 5.49
CA GLU A 45 9.94 -26.71 5.57
C GLU A 45 9.69 -27.05 7.06
N ILE A 46 8.44 -26.92 7.51
CA ILE A 46 8.05 -27.27 8.88
C ILE A 46 7.43 -28.67 8.86
N PHE A 47 8.21 -29.66 9.28
CA PHE A 47 7.79 -31.06 9.30
C PHE A 47 6.97 -31.37 10.57
N LEU A 48 5.67 -31.05 10.55
CA LEU A 48 4.78 -31.31 11.68
C LEU A 48 4.09 -32.69 11.66
N GLN A 49 3.95 -33.32 10.49
CA GLN A 49 3.08 -34.51 10.31
C GLN A 49 3.76 -35.73 9.66
N LYS A 50 4.94 -35.57 9.06
CA LYS A 50 5.64 -36.67 8.36
C LYS A 50 6.42 -37.60 9.28
N PHE A 51 6.67 -37.19 10.52
CA PHE A 51 7.41 -37.95 11.52
C PHE A 51 6.50 -38.26 12.72
N ARG A 52 5.67 -39.30 12.60
CA ARG A 52 4.92 -39.81 13.75
C ARG A 52 5.85 -40.64 14.64
N PHE A 53 6.67 -39.97 15.45
CA PHE A 53 7.32 -40.60 16.62
C PHE A 53 6.36 -40.71 17.82
N GLN A 54 5.06 -40.52 17.58
CA GLN A 54 4.02 -40.71 18.58
C GLN A 54 3.33 -42.05 18.37
N ASN A 55 3.95 -43.09 18.91
CA ASN A 55 3.16 -44.09 19.59
C ASN A 55 3.87 -44.37 20.91
N LYS A 56 3.24 -44.06 22.05
CA LYS A 56 3.76 -44.43 23.40
C LYS A 56 3.93 -45.95 23.57
N GLU A 57 3.50 -46.72 22.57
CA GLU A 57 3.63 -48.16 22.44
C GLU A 57 5.00 -48.61 21.88
N ASN A 58 5.75 -47.72 21.21
CA ASN A 58 7.06 -48.05 20.65
C ASN A 58 8.18 -47.86 21.69
N PRO A 59 9.16 -48.78 21.80
CA PRO A 59 10.33 -48.61 22.65
C PRO A 59 11.10 -47.33 22.31
N VAL A 60 11.53 -46.59 23.33
CA VAL A 60 12.28 -45.33 23.18
C VAL A 60 13.55 -45.50 22.33
N SER A 61 14.22 -46.65 22.44
CA SER A 61 15.40 -46.98 21.64
C SER A 61 15.14 -47.03 20.13
N LEU A 62 13.95 -47.45 19.70
CA LEU A 62 13.55 -47.43 18.28
C LEU A 62 13.29 -46.00 17.82
N ILE A 63 12.65 -45.17 18.64
CA ILE A 63 12.42 -43.76 18.34
C ILE A 63 13.74 -43.00 18.17
N VAL A 64 14.71 -43.23 19.06
CA VAL A 64 16.04 -42.60 19.00
C VAL A 64 16.83 -43.04 17.76
N ASN A 65 16.79 -44.33 17.42
CA ASN A 65 17.48 -44.85 16.23
C ASN A 65 16.83 -44.34 14.94
N ASP A 66 15.50 -44.43 14.81
CA ASP A 66 14.77 -43.97 13.63
C ASP A 66 14.90 -42.46 13.43
N PHE A 67 14.92 -41.69 14.54
CA PHE A 67 15.19 -40.24 14.49
C PHE A 67 16.61 -39.96 14.01
N SER A 68 17.61 -40.65 14.56
CA SER A 68 19.02 -40.48 14.16
C SER A 68 19.24 -40.85 12.70
N ASP A 69 18.64 -41.94 12.22
CA ASP A 69 18.71 -42.37 10.82
C ASP A 69 18.01 -41.36 9.90
N CYS A 70 16.88 -40.80 10.33
CA CYS A 70 16.20 -39.73 9.59
C CYS A 70 17.08 -38.48 9.45
N ILE A 71 17.68 -38.01 10.55
CA ILE A 71 18.57 -36.85 10.56
C ILE A 71 19.75 -37.09 9.63
N ASN A 72 20.40 -38.25 9.74
CA ASN A 72 21.54 -38.61 8.88
C ASN A 72 21.17 -38.77 7.41
N ARG A 73 19.93 -39.15 7.09
CA ARG A 73 19.48 -39.39 5.71
C ARG A 73 18.99 -38.13 5.01
N PHE A 74 18.24 -37.27 5.71
CA PHE A 74 17.55 -36.13 5.09
C PHE A 74 18.19 -34.78 5.43
N PHE A 75 19.00 -34.73 6.50
CA PHE A 75 19.59 -33.49 7.00
C PHE A 75 21.11 -33.63 7.22
N SER A 76 21.79 -34.51 6.48
CA SER A 76 23.24 -34.76 6.59
C SER A 76 24.10 -33.51 6.41
N ASP A 77 23.65 -32.57 5.59
CA ASP A 77 24.37 -31.34 5.28
C ASP A 77 23.93 -30.13 6.12
N HIS A 78 22.99 -30.32 7.05
CA HIS A 78 22.48 -29.24 7.90
C HIS A 78 23.27 -29.08 9.20
N TYR A 79 23.37 -27.85 9.68
CA TYR A 79 23.86 -27.51 11.01
C TYR A 79 22.70 -27.58 12.02
N ILE A 80 22.79 -28.53 12.96
CA ILE A 80 21.70 -28.87 13.86
C ILE A 80 21.77 -28.02 15.14
N ILE A 81 20.72 -27.27 15.42
CA ILE A 81 20.56 -26.47 16.62
C ILE A 81 19.32 -26.97 17.37
N ALA A 82 19.43 -27.27 18.66
CA ALA A 82 18.28 -27.57 19.51
C ALA A 82 18.02 -26.43 20.49
N THR A 83 16.74 -26.11 20.72
CA THR A 83 16.31 -25.02 21.60
C THR A 83 15.23 -25.50 22.54
N ASP A 84 15.23 -24.98 23.77
CA ASP A 84 14.22 -25.27 24.77
C ASP A 84 14.01 -24.09 25.73
N ALA A 85 12.85 -24.04 26.39
CA ALA A 85 12.57 -23.07 27.42
C ALA A 85 11.91 -23.69 28.68
N SER A 86 12.36 -23.24 29.85
CA SER A 86 11.84 -23.69 31.14
C SER A 86 11.26 -22.55 31.94
N LYS A 87 10.12 -22.78 32.59
CA LYS A 87 9.45 -21.78 33.44
C LYS A 87 9.16 -22.34 34.84
N SER A 88 9.62 -21.60 35.84
CA SER A 88 9.29 -21.81 37.26
C SER A 88 8.42 -20.66 37.78
N HIS A 89 8.07 -20.68 39.07
CA HIS A 89 7.34 -19.59 39.72
C HIS A 89 8.15 -18.28 39.80
N VAL A 90 9.48 -18.35 39.70
CA VAL A 90 10.37 -17.21 39.97
C VAL A 90 11.27 -16.88 38.77
N SER A 91 11.43 -17.80 37.83
CA SER A 91 12.31 -17.64 36.67
C SER A 91 11.65 -18.14 35.39
N THR A 92 12.03 -17.53 34.26
CA THR A 92 11.79 -18.08 32.93
C THR A 92 13.13 -18.09 32.20
N LEU A 93 13.48 -19.23 31.63
CA LEU A 93 14.81 -19.59 31.18
C LEU A 93 14.72 -20.07 29.74
N ILE A 94 15.70 -19.71 28.92
CA ILE A 94 15.81 -20.16 27.53
C ILE A 94 17.21 -20.72 27.31
N ALA A 95 17.32 -21.76 26.49
CA ALA A 95 18.60 -22.32 26.11
C ALA A 95 18.61 -22.78 24.66
N GLY A 96 19.81 -22.86 24.11
CA GLY A 96 20.05 -23.49 22.82
C GLY A 96 21.44 -24.09 22.75
N ILE A 97 21.59 -25.14 21.96
CA ILE A 97 22.84 -25.88 21.80
C ILE A 97 23.04 -26.33 20.36
N SER A 98 24.27 -26.21 19.89
CA SER A 98 24.74 -26.81 18.65
C SER A 98 26.20 -27.23 18.79
N CYS A 99 26.52 -28.49 18.50
CA CYS A 99 27.86 -29.05 18.64
C CYS A 99 28.51 -28.71 20.00
N ASN A 100 29.57 -27.88 20.01
CA ASN A 100 30.31 -27.42 21.20
C ASN A 100 29.91 -26.01 21.67
N GLN A 101 28.90 -25.39 21.05
CA GLN A 101 28.39 -24.07 21.39
C GLN A 101 27.03 -24.17 22.05
N SER A 102 26.80 -23.36 23.09
CA SER A 102 25.52 -23.29 23.79
C SER A 102 25.32 -21.92 24.41
N PHE A 103 24.08 -21.49 24.50
CA PHE A 103 23.69 -20.35 25.32
C PHE A 103 22.63 -20.77 26.34
N SER A 104 22.56 -20.01 27.43
CA SER A 104 21.52 -20.16 28.44
C SER A 104 21.28 -18.82 29.12
N TYR A 105 20.07 -18.31 28.99
CA TYR A 105 19.70 -16.97 29.42
C TYR A 105 18.48 -16.96 30.33
N ARG A 106 18.49 -16.01 31.26
CA ARG A 106 17.31 -15.66 32.04
C ARG A 106 16.52 -14.61 31.27
N ILE A 107 15.20 -14.78 31.19
CA ILE A 107 14.28 -13.77 30.68
C ILE A 107 13.32 -13.35 31.79
N ASN A 108 12.59 -12.25 31.58
CA ASN A 108 11.64 -11.78 32.59
C ASN A 108 10.55 -12.85 32.86
N PRO A 109 10.26 -13.19 34.13
CA PRO A 109 9.29 -14.24 34.51
C PRO A 109 7.85 -14.01 34.03
N ILE A 110 7.52 -12.78 33.64
CA ILE A 110 6.19 -12.45 33.11
C ILE A 110 5.92 -13.14 31.76
N ASN A 111 6.96 -13.37 30.95
CA ASN A 111 6.84 -13.99 29.64
C ASN A 111 6.26 -15.39 29.75
N SER A 112 5.29 -15.73 28.90
CA SER A 112 4.74 -17.08 28.86
C SER A 112 5.78 -18.09 28.38
N VAL A 113 5.54 -19.38 28.64
CA VAL A 113 6.37 -20.47 28.11
C VAL A 113 6.42 -20.38 26.58
N PHE A 114 5.28 -20.11 25.95
CA PHE A 114 5.20 -19.87 24.50
C PHE A 114 6.17 -18.79 24.04
N THR A 115 6.17 -17.64 24.70
CA THR A 115 7.07 -16.53 24.38
C THR A 115 8.55 -16.92 24.58
N ALA A 116 8.84 -17.65 25.67
CA ALA A 116 10.18 -18.11 25.98
C ALA A 116 10.74 -19.06 24.90
N GLU A 117 9.93 -20.01 24.45
CA GLU A 117 10.26 -20.93 23.33
C GLU A 117 10.61 -20.18 22.05
N VAL A 118 9.79 -19.18 21.69
CA VAL A 118 10.02 -18.38 20.48
C VAL A 118 11.30 -17.54 20.60
N LEU A 119 11.60 -17.02 21.81
CA LEU A 119 12.84 -16.30 22.07
C LEU A 119 14.07 -17.20 22.05
N ALA A 120 13.97 -18.43 22.54
CA ALA A 120 15.05 -19.42 22.46
C ALA A 120 15.46 -19.63 21.00
N ILE A 121 14.49 -19.77 20.09
CA ILE A 121 14.73 -19.86 18.64
C ILE A 121 15.36 -18.57 18.11
N CYS A 122 14.86 -17.40 18.50
CA CYS A 122 15.41 -16.12 18.06
C CYS A 122 16.90 -15.96 18.42
N VAL A 123 17.28 -16.31 19.66
CA VAL A 123 18.66 -16.20 20.14
C VAL A 123 19.55 -17.25 19.47
N ALA A 124 19.04 -18.47 19.27
CA ALA A 124 19.75 -19.50 18.52
C ALA A 124 20.10 -19.06 17.09
N ILE A 125 19.17 -18.38 16.41
CA ILE A 125 19.41 -17.81 15.08
C ILE A 125 20.43 -16.67 15.11
N ASP A 126 20.55 -15.92 16.20
CA ASP A 126 21.53 -14.84 16.30
C ASP A 126 22.93 -15.38 16.61
N GLU A 127 23.03 -16.28 17.59
CA GLU A 127 24.31 -16.65 18.22
C GLU A 127 24.91 -17.96 17.72
N LEU A 128 24.07 -18.95 17.36
CA LEU A 128 24.54 -20.28 16.97
C LEU A 128 24.56 -20.47 15.45
N ALA A 129 23.76 -19.69 14.70
CA ALA A 129 23.65 -19.76 13.25
C ALA A 129 24.69 -18.89 12.50
N ILE A 130 25.97 -18.95 12.87
CA ILE A 130 27.06 -18.17 12.22
C ILE A 130 27.76 -19.00 11.12
N VAL A 131 27.19 -20.13 10.73
CA VAL A 131 27.82 -21.09 9.80
C VAL A 131 27.32 -20.90 8.37
N ASP A 132 28.20 -21.05 7.36
CA ASP A 132 27.82 -21.12 5.93
C ASP A 132 27.25 -22.50 5.57
N LYS A 133 26.19 -22.92 6.25
CA LYS A 133 25.44 -24.17 5.99
C LYS A 133 23.95 -23.95 6.20
N ASP A 134 23.13 -24.81 5.59
CA ASP A 134 21.70 -24.90 5.91
C ASP A 134 21.52 -25.29 7.38
N ILE A 135 20.47 -24.79 8.04
CA ILE A 135 20.28 -24.92 9.49
C ILE A 135 19.04 -25.77 9.75
N LEU A 136 19.17 -26.75 10.64
CA LEU A 136 18.05 -27.51 11.16
C LEU A 136 17.81 -27.12 12.62
N ILE A 137 16.65 -26.52 12.91
CA ILE A 137 16.24 -26.16 14.27
C ILE A 137 15.29 -27.23 14.82
N LEU A 138 15.70 -27.83 15.94
CA LEU A 138 14.93 -28.79 16.72
C LEU A 138 14.27 -28.06 17.90
N SER A 139 12.94 -28.11 18.01
CA SER A 139 12.19 -27.53 19.13
C SER A 139 11.01 -28.41 19.52
N GLU A 140 10.74 -28.51 20.82
CA GLU A 140 9.59 -29.25 21.34
C GLU A 140 8.28 -28.45 21.34
N SER A 141 8.35 -27.14 21.12
CA SER A 141 7.19 -26.26 21.09
C SER A 141 6.41 -26.35 19.78
N PHE A 142 5.53 -27.35 19.68
CA PHE A 142 4.58 -27.49 18.58
C PHE A 142 3.77 -26.20 18.36
N SER A 143 3.41 -25.52 19.46
CA SER A 143 2.64 -24.28 19.43
C SER A 143 3.39 -23.12 18.76
N ALA A 144 4.69 -22.96 19.03
CA ALA A 144 5.53 -21.94 18.39
C ALA A 144 5.68 -22.22 16.90
N LEU A 145 6.03 -23.46 16.53
CA LEU A 145 6.20 -23.87 15.14
C LEU A 145 4.91 -23.76 14.32
N ASN A 146 3.77 -24.16 14.90
CA ASN A 146 2.47 -24.04 14.23
C ASN A 146 2.01 -22.58 14.11
N SER A 147 2.38 -21.71 15.04
CA SER A 147 2.09 -20.27 14.96
C SER A 147 2.93 -19.59 13.88
N LEU A 148 4.19 -20.00 13.71
CA LEU A 148 5.04 -19.55 12.62
C LEU A 148 4.51 -20.02 11.25
N LYS A 149 4.02 -21.27 11.18
CA LYS A 149 3.39 -21.82 9.97
C LYS A 149 2.16 -21.04 9.50
N ASN A 150 1.40 -20.47 10.43
CA ASN A 150 0.16 -19.74 10.16
C ASN A 150 0.31 -18.24 10.49
N LEU A 151 1.46 -17.65 10.10
CA LEU A 151 1.77 -16.25 10.34
C LEU A 151 0.72 -15.32 9.73
N ASN A 152 0.22 -14.37 10.52
CA ASN A 152 -0.72 -13.35 10.05
C ASN A 152 -0.58 -12.07 10.90
N ILE A 153 -1.34 -11.02 10.54
CA ILE A 153 -1.29 -9.71 11.22
C ILE A 153 -1.70 -9.76 12.71
N HIS A 154 -2.38 -10.82 13.14
CA HIS A 154 -2.78 -11.06 14.53
C HIS A 154 -1.85 -12.03 15.27
N SER A 155 -0.78 -12.53 14.63
CA SER A 155 0.24 -13.33 15.31
C SER A 155 0.90 -12.52 16.42
N THR A 156 1.30 -13.19 17.51
CA THR A 156 1.92 -12.54 18.66
C THR A 156 3.23 -11.85 18.30
N TYR A 157 3.58 -10.82 19.05
CA TYR A 157 4.81 -10.05 18.86
C TYR A 157 6.07 -10.92 18.82
N ALA A 158 6.14 -11.93 19.69
CA ALA A 158 7.24 -12.88 19.71
C ALA A 158 7.40 -13.62 18.37
N ILE A 159 6.30 -14.09 17.77
CA ILE A 159 6.31 -14.77 16.47
C ILE A 159 6.67 -13.83 15.34
N GLN A 160 6.18 -12.59 15.37
CA GLN A 160 6.56 -11.56 14.40
C GLN A 160 8.06 -11.26 14.45
N ARG A 161 8.65 -11.17 15.66
CA ARG A 161 10.09 -11.01 15.86
C ARG A 161 10.89 -12.17 15.28
N LEU A 162 10.44 -13.41 15.50
CA LEU A 162 11.07 -14.59 14.92
C LEU A 162 11.02 -14.55 13.38
N ALA A 163 9.87 -14.23 12.79
CA ALA A 163 9.71 -14.10 11.35
C ALA A 163 10.68 -13.05 10.75
N SER A 164 10.85 -11.89 11.40
CA SER A 164 11.81 -10.88 10.97
C SER A 164 13.26 -11.39 10.98
N LYS A 165 13.65 -12.18 11.98
CA LYS A 165 15.01 -12.76 12.06
C LYS A 165 15.26 -13.79 10.96
N LEU A 166 14.27 -14.64 10.69
CA LEU A 166 14.34 -15.62 9.59
C LEU A 166 14.49 -14.91 8.23
N PHE A 167 13.74 -13.82 8.02
CA PHE A 167 13.85 -13.01 6.81
C PHE A 167 15.26 -12.43 6.62
N VAL A 168 15.87 -11.87 7.67
CA VAL A 168 17.26 -11.38 7.60
C VAL A 168 18.23 -12.49 7.23
N ARG A 169 18.07 -13.70 7.79
CA ARG A 169 18.97 -14.82 7.49
C ARG A 169 18.86 -15.34 6.05
N GLN A 170 17.72 -15.17 5.41
CA GLN A 170 17.54 -15.52 3.99
C GLN A 170 18.46 -14.71 3.05
N THR A 171 18.85 -13.49 3.44
CA THR A 171 19.80 -12.68 2.66
C THR A 171 21.20 -13.29 2.58
N PHE A 172 21.50 -14.30 3.40
CA PHE A 172 22.76 -15.06 3.38
C PHE A 172 22.67 -16.39 2.59
N ASN A 173 21.57 -16.63 1.87
CA ASN A 173 21.38 -17.82 1.01
C ASN A 173 21.43 -19.17 1.77
N GLN A 174 21.00 -19.17 3.04
CA GLN A 174 20.92 -20.35 3.91
C GLN A 174 19.47 -20.80 4.06
N ASN A 175 19.19 -22.10 3.92
CA ASN A 175 17.86 -22.65 4.22
C ASN A 175 17.75 -22.95 5.71
N ILE A 176 16.65 -22.51 6.34
CA ILE A 176 16.34 -22.83 7.74
C ILE A 176 15.15 -23.79 7.75
N THR A 177 15.37 -24.99 8.30
CA THR A 177 14.37 -26.05 8.43
C THR A 177 13.98 -26.20 9.89
N PHE A 178 12.69 -26.31 10.17
CA PHE A 178 12.18 -26.57 11.52
C PHE A 178 11.64 -27.99 11.63
N LEU A 179 12.14 -28.72 12.63
CA LEU A 179 11.64 -30.05 12.96
C LEU A 179 11.12 -30.05 14.39
N TRP A 180 9.84 -30.41 14.52
CA TRP A 180 9.24 -30.61 15.83
C TRP A 180 9.76 -31.91 16.44
N VAL A 181 10.19 -31.83 17.71
CA VAL A 181 10.68 -32.99 18.46
C VAL A 181 9.76 -33.25 19.66
N PRO A 182 9.30 -34.49 19.89
CA PRO A 182 8.55 -34.80 21.10
C PRO A 182 9.45 -34.69 22.34
N GLY A 183 9.02 -33.91 23.34
CA GLY A 183 9.72 -33.83 24.63
C GLY A 183 9.81 -35.19 25.34
N HIS A 184 10.86 -35.38 26.16
CA HIS A 184 11.14 -36.62 26.91
C HIS A 184 11.28 -37.88 26.04
N SER A 185 11.90 -37.75 24.86
CA SER A 185 12.08 -38.85 23.90
C SER A 185 13.51 -39.39 23.82
N GLU A 186 14.37 -39.03 24.78
CA GLU A 186 15.80 -39.41 24.85
C GLU A 186 16.64 -38.96 23.63
N ILE A 187 16.12 -38.02 22.83
CA ILE A 187 16.84 -37.45 21.70
C ILE A 187 17.92 -36.51 22.24
N LEU A 188 19.19 -36.88 22.03
CA LEU A 188 20.36 -36.29 22.68
C LEU A 188 20.42 -34.76 22.60
N TRP A 189 20.08 -34.15 21.47
CA TRP A 189 20.11 -32.69 21.31
C TRP A 189 19.01 -32.00 22.13
N ASN A 190 17.79 -32.55 22.15
CA ASN A 190 16.65 -31.97 22.88
C ASN A 190 16.85 -32.08 24.39
N GLU A 191 17.26 -33.26 24.89
CA GLU A 191 17.52 -33.47 26.32
C GLU A 191 18.66 -32.58 26.84
N LYS A 192 19.65 -32.27 25.99
CA LYS A 192 20.71 -31.31 26.34
C LYS A 192 20.18 -29.87 26.41
N ALA A 193 19.32 -29.46 25.48
CA ALA A 193 18.70 -28.14 25.52
C ALA A 193 17.82 -27.98 26.77
N ASP A 194 17.01 -28.98 27.10
CA ASP A 194 16.17 -29.01 28.31
C ASP A 194 16.99 -28.98 29.60
N SER A 195 18.05 -29.80 29.68
CA SER A 195 18.99 -29.77 30.81
C SER A 195 19.67 -28.40 30.96
N LEU A 196 20.05 -27.74 29.86
CA LEU A 196 20.62 -26.40 29.88
C LEU A 196 19.62 -25.33 30.32
N ALA A 197 18.36 -25.43 29.89
CA ALA A 197 17.29 -24.51 30.30
C ALA A 197 16.95 -24.68 31.80
N LYS A 198 17.06 -25.89 32.35
CA LYS A 198 16.80 -26.18 33.77
C LYS A 198 17.97 -25.84 34.70
N ASN A 199 19.20 -25.95 34.21
CA ASN A 199 20.42 -25.72 35.01
C ASN A 199 20.95 -24.27 34.96
N THR A 200 20.22 -23.34 34.33
CA THR A 200 20.57 -21.92 34.30
C THR A 200 20.62 -21.33 35.72
N THR A 201 21.71 -20.67 36.09
CA THR A 201 21.91 -20.14 37.45
C THR A 201 21.56 -18.64 37.53
N GLU A 202 21.51 -18.09 38.74
CA GLU A 202 21.26 -16.64 38.93
C GLU A 202 22.35 -15.74 38.33
N LEU A 203 23.53 -16.29 38.06
CA LEU A 203 24.66 -15.58 37.44
C LEU A 203 24.58 -15.53 35.91
N SER A 204 23.63 -16.23 35.29
CA SER A 204 23.44 -16.22 33.84
C SER A 204 22.96 -14.85 33.35
N GLN A 205 23.40 -14.46 32.15
CA GLN A 205 23.02 -13.18 31.53
C GLN A 205 21.49 -13.06 31.40
N PHE A 206 20.99 -11.84 31.61
CA PHE A 206 19.56 -11.53 31.64
C PHE A 206 19.15 -10.76 30.39
N ILE A 207 18.15 -11.27 29.67
CA ILE A 207 17.54 -10.58 28.53
C ILE A 207 16.29 -9.85 29.04
N GLU A 208 16.40 -8.52 29.09
CA GLU A 208 15.32 -7.62 29.51
C GLU A 208 14.34 -7.37 28.35
N TRP A 209 13.66 -8.43 27.91
CA TRP A 209 12.62 -8.34 26.90
C TRP A 209 11.32 -9.00 27.37
N ILE A 210 10.19 -8.35 27.11
CA ILE A 210 8.86 -8.77 27.55
C ILE A 210 7.85 -8.63 26.41
N SER A 211 7.05 -9.66 26.15
CA SER A 211 5.97 -9.60 25.15
C SER A 211 4.81 -8.73 25.63
N PRO A 212 4.33 -7.74 24.85
CA PRO A 212 3.19 -6.91 25.22
C PRO A 212 1.92 -7.71 25.59
N GLU A 213 1.67 -8.82 24.90
CA GLU A 213 0.54 -9.72 25.16
C GLU A 213 0.62 -10.35 26.55
N ASP A 214 1.83 -10.69 27.01
CA ASP A 214 2.07 -11.29 28.33
C ASP A 214 1.89 -10.23 29.44
N VAL A 215 2.26 -8.97 29.19
CA VAL A 215 1.97 -7.85 30.10
C VAL A 215 0.46 -7.67 30.25
N ILE A 216 -0.28 -7.62 29.13
CA ILE A 216 -1.73 -7.44 29.13
C ILE A 216 -2.42 -8.63 29.83
N ALA A 217 -1.98 -9.86 29.57
CA ALA A 217 -2.52 -11.05 30.21
C ALA A 217 -2.30 -11.02 31.73
N ASN A 218 -1.12 -10.58 32.19
CA ASN A 218 -0.83 -10.45 33.62
C ASN A 218 -1.68 -9.36 34.29
N LEU A 219 -1.79 -8.18 33.67
CA LEU A 219 -2.63 -7.08 34.17
C LEU A 219 -4.10 -7.49 34.27
N LYS A 220 -4.62 -8.25 33.29
CA LYS A 220 -5.98 -8.81 33.35
C LYS A 220 -6.15 -9.77 34.52
N LYS A 221 -5.17 -10.64 34.78
CA LYS A 221 -5.19 -11.57 35.91
C LYS A 221 -5.20 -10.84 37.25
N GLN A 222 -4.37 -9.80 37.40
CA GLN A 222 -4.33 -8.97 38.62
C GLN A 222 -5.61 -8.18 38.81
N SER A 223 -6.13 -7.57 37.74
CA SER A 223 -7.40 -6.85 37.77
C SER A 223 -8.55 -7.77 38.19
N TYR A 224 -8.57 -9.01 37.67
CA TYR A 224 -9.53 -10.03 38.07
C TYR A 224 -9.42 -10.37 39.57
N LEU A 225 -8.20 -10.60 40.08
CA LEU A 225 -7.97 -10.90 41.50
C LEU A 225 -8.40 -9.75 42.43
N ILE A 226 -8.14 -8.51 42.02
CA ILE A 226 -8.58 -7.31 42.76
C ILE A 226 -10.11 -7.20 42.73
N LEU A 227 -10.74 -7.42 41.58
CA LEU A 227 -12.20 -7.42 41.44
C LEU A 227 -12.85 -8.54 42.26
N GLU A 228 -12.22 -9.70 42.32
CA GLU A 228 -12.64 -10.86 43.10
C GLU A 228 -12.54 -10.56 44.61
N THR A 229 -11.40 -10.03 45.06
CA THR A 229 -11.17 -9.60 46.45
C THR A 229 -12.16 -8.50 46.86
N ASN A 230 -12.38 -7.50 46.00
CA ASN A 230 -13.33 -6.41 46.24
C ASN A 230 -14.78 -6.91 46.26
N TYR A 231 -15.11 -7.92 45.46
CA TYR A 231 -16.43 -8.54 45.49
C TYR A 231 -16.65 -9.28 46.80
N PHE A 232 -15.73 -10.17 47.19
CA PHE A 232 -15.81 -10.93 48.44
C PHE A 232 -15.85 -10.04 49.69
N SER A 233 -15.25 -8.84 49.63
CA SER A 233 -15.28 -7.85 50.70
C SER A 233 -16.44 -6.83 50.59
N SER A 234 -17.30 -6.93 49.58
CA SER A 234 -18.42 -6.02 49.39
C SER A 234 -19.71 -6.53 50.03
N LYS A 235 -20.57 -5.59 50.43
CA LYS A 235 -21.96 -5.87 50.86
C LYS A 235 -22.80 -6.64 49.82
N TYR A 236 -22.33 -6.74 48.57
CA TYR A 236 -23.02 -7.49 47.51
C TYR A 236 -22.73 -8.99 47.59
N TYR A 237 -21.59 -9.40 48.16
CA TYR A 237 -21.32 -10.80 48.45
C TYR A 237 -22.29 -11.34 49.50
N ASP A 238 -22.57 -10.54 50.54
CA ASP A 238 -23.55 -10.89 51.57
C ASP A 238 -24.97 -11.07 51.01
N LEU A 239 -25.29 -10.43 49.89
CA LEU A 239 -26.59 -10.48 49.21
C LEU A 239 -26.68 -11.59 48.15
N ILE A 240 -25.59 -11.88 47.44
CA ILE A 240 -25.59 -12.72 46.23
C ILE A 240 -24.86 -14.06 46.44
N GLY A 241 -23.98 -14.15 47.44
CA GLY A 241 -23.20 -15.34 47.75
C GLY A 241 -22.09 -15.65 46.74
N ASN A 242 -21.59 -16.89 46.79
CA ASN A 242 -20.63 -17.42 45.82
C ASN A 242 -21.31 -17.63 44.45
N PHE A 243 -20.70 -17.12 43.38
CA PHE A 243 -21.13 -17.45 42.02
C PHE A 243 -20.63 -18.86 41.65
N PRO A 244 -21.45 -19.71 41.00
CA PRO A 244 -20.96 -20.98 40.48
C PRO A 244 -19.96 -20.77 39.34
N ASP A 245 -18.99 -21.67 39.24
CA ASP A 245 -17.96 -21.66 38.20
C ASP A 245 -18.59 -21.79 36.80
N ILE A 246 -18.06 -21.03 35.83
CA ILE A 246 -18.67 -20.77 34.51
C ILE A 246 -18.99 -22.05 33.73
N GLY A 247 -18.32 -23.16 34.05
CA GLY A 247 -18.50 -24.48 33.43
C GLY A 247 -19.80 -25.21 33.79
N THR A 248 -20.59 -24.74 34.76
CA THR A 248 -21.81 -25.47 35.22
C THR A 248 -23.14 -24.94 34.68
N ILE A 249 -23.18 -23.81 33.96
CA ILE A 249 -24.41 -23.26 33.39
C ILE A 249 -24.70 -23.95 32.04
N THR A 250 -25.26 -25.15 32.11
CA THR A 250 -25.64 -25.93 30.93
C THR A 250 -27.00 -25.50 30.40
N LYS A 251 -27.00 -25.06 29.13
CA LYS A 251 -28.12 -24.64 28.25
C LYS A 251 -28.67 -23.23 28.51
N TRP A 252 -28.12 -22.29 27.77
CA TRP A 252 -28.56 -20.89 27.68
C TRP A 252 -30.00 -20.79 27.15
N THR A 253 -30.71 -19.75 27.59
CA THR A 253 -32.19 -19.68 27.71
C THR A 253 -32.95 -19.57 26.38
N GLN A 254 -32.28 -19.77 25.24
CA GLN A 254 -32.78 -19.51 23.88
C GLN A 254 -33.28 -18.06 23.65
N ASN A 255 -33.07 -17.16 24.62
CA ASN A 255 -33.44 -15.76 24.54
C ASN A 255 -32.21 -14.88 24.62
N ARG A 256 -31.71 -14.50 23.43
CA ARG A 256 -30.47 -13.74 23.25
C ARG A 256 -30.40 -12.44 24.07
N ARG A 257 -31.54 -11.80 24.40
CA ARG A 257 -31.55 -10.59 25.23
C ARG A 257 -31.35 -10.87 26.72
N GLN A 258 -31.91 -11.97 27.23
CA GLN A 258 -31.70 -12.39 28.61
C GLN A 258 -30.29 -12.94 28.78
N ASP A 259 -29.82 -13.72 27.81
CA ASP A 259 -28.47 -14.25 27.73
C ASP A 259 -27.38 -13.14 27.72
N ILE A 260 -27.58 -12.08 26.94
CA ILE A 260 -26.69 -10.89 26.97
C ILE A 260 -26.71 -10.19 28.33
N LEU A 261 -27.86 -10.18 29.01
CA LEU A 261 -27.99 -9.54 30.32
C LEU A 261 -27.30 -10.37 31.41
N ILE A 262 -27.46 -11.69 31.37
CA ILE A 262 -26.78 -12.66 32.24
C ILE A 262 -25.27 -12.57 32.01
N ALA A 263 -24.81 -12.52 30.76
CA ALA A 263 -23.40 -12.29 30.44
C ALA A 263 -22.87 -10.97 31.03
N ARG A 264 -23.67 -9.90 31.02
CA ARG A 264 -23.30 -8.60 31.60
C ARG A 264 -23.23 -8.63 33.13
N ILE A 265 -24.12 -9.38 33.78
CA ILE A 265 -24.09 -9.61 35.23
C ILE A 265 -22.86 -10.46 35.61
N ILE A 266 -22.58 -11.54 34.87
CA ILE A 266 -21.42 -12.42 35.06
C ILE A 266 -20.10 -11.67 34.83
N SER A 267 -20.04 -10.81 33.80
CA SER A 267 -18.86 -9.96 33.51
C SER A 267 -18.68 -8.78 34.46
N ARG A 268 -19.60 -8.58 35.42
CA ARG A 268 -19.58 -7.52 36.45
C ARG A 268 -19.42 -6.09 35.93
N MET A 269 -19.78 -5.82 34.68
CA MET A 269 -19.78 -4.48 34.09
C MET A 269 -21.05 -3.71 34.48
N ILE A 270 -21.05 -3.15 35.69
CA ILE A 270 -22.01 -2.17 36.23
C ILE A 270 -23.45 -2.69 36.42
N VAL A 271 -23.82 -2.94 37.68
CA VAL A 271 -25.19 -3.23 38.10
C VAL A 271 -25.74 -1.98 38.81
N THR A 272 -26.72 -1.30 38.21
CA THR A 272 -27.39 -0.16 38.87
C THR A 272 -28.68 -0.61 39.56
N PRO A 273 -29.07 -0.03 40.71
CA PRO A 273 -30.31 -0.38 41.42
C PRO A 273 -31.55 -0.32 40.53
N ALA A 274 -31.63 0.68 39.64
CA ALA A 274 -32.69 0.81 38.65
C ALA A 274 -32.79 -0.37 37.65
N LEU A 275 -31.67 -1.04 37.34
CA LEU A 275 -31.64 -2.21 36.47
C LEU A 275 -32.11 -3.46 37.22
N LEU A 276 -31.72 -3.59 38.50
CA LEU A 276 -32.13 -4.70 39.38
C LEU A 276 -33.61 -4.60 39.79
N ASN A 277 -34.11 -3.40 40.05
CA ASN A 277 -35.50 -3.14 40.40
C ASN A 277 -36.48 -3.60 39.32
N ARG A 278 -36.08 -3.47 38.05
CA ARG A 278 -36.89 -3.91 36.92
C ARG A 278 -37.17 -5.42 36.89
N PHE A 279 -36.44 -6.20 37.69
CA PHE A 279 -36.59 -7.63 37.86
C PHE A 279 -36.94 -8.00 39.32
N ASN A 280 -37.40 -7.04 40.14
CA ASN A 280 -37.74 -7.21 41.56
C ASN A 280 -36.58 -7.64 42.48
N LEU A 281 -35.33 -7.41 42.07
CA LEU A 281 -34.14 -7.78 42.85
C LEU A 281 -33.58 -6.62 43.70
N ASP A 282 -34.10 -5.40 43.50
CA ASP A 282 -33.80 -4.22 44.31
C ASP A 282 -35.07 -3.37 44.41
N SER A 283 -35.34 -2.73 45.54
CA SER A 283 -36.57 -1.94 45.74
C SER A 283 -36.47 -0.52 45.20
N ASN A 284 -35.28 -0.05 44.82
CA ASN A 284 -35.07 1.34 44.40
C ASN A 284 -35.01 1.49 42.85
N PRO A 285 -36.03 2.11 42.22
CA PRO A 285 -36.09 2.26 40.76
C PRO A 285 -35.16 3.35 40.22
N PHE A 286 -34.43 4.08 41.07
CA PHE A 286 -33.64 5.24 40.68
C PHE A 286 -32.13 4.96 40.69
N CYS A 287 -31.41 5.50 39.69
CA CYS A 287 -29.95 5.49 39.67
C CYS A 287 -29.44 6.79 40.30
N ASN A 288 -28.89 6.70 41.51
CA ASN A 288 -28.41 7.86 42.29
C ASN A 288 -27.28 8.66 41.64
N ILE A 289 -26.66 8.14 40.56
CA ILE A 289 -25.59 8.85 39.83
C ILE A 289 -26.17 9.89 38.85
N TYR A 290 -27.40 9.72 38.36
CA TYR A 290 -27.89 10.50 37.20
C TYR A 290 -29.20 11.27 37.42
N SER A 291 -29.81 11.23 38.61
CA SER A 291 -30.93 12.07 39.08
C SER A 291 -32.00 12.48 38.04
N VAL A 292 -32.38 11.58 37.11
CA VAL A 292 -33.46 11.83 36.12
C VAL A 292 -34.19 10.52 35.81
N LYS A 293 -35.54 10.58 35.69
CA LYS A 293 -36.39 9.50 35.16
C LYS A 293 -35.94 9.13 33.73
N THR A 294 -35.30 7.99 33.58
CA THR A 294 -34.65 7.59 32.32
C THR A 294 -35.64 7.03 31.29
N LYS A 295 -35.76 7.70 30.13
CA LYS A 295 -36.14 7.06 28.86
C LYS A 295 -34.87 6.52 28.17
N VAL A 296 -34.86 5.22 27.91
CA VAL A 296 -33.73 4.37 27.46
C VAL A 296 -33.02 4.80 26.16
N LYS A 297 -33.48 5.84 25.44
CA LYS A 297 -32.89 6.28 24.16
C LYS A 297 -31.46 6.87 24.26
N ARG A 298 -30.95 7.19 25.45
CA ARG A 298 -29.57 7.70 25.62
C ARG A 298 -28.52 6.63 25.87
N ILE A 299 -28.88 5.42 26.31
CA ILE A 299 -27.91 4.34 26.60
C ILE A 299 -27.49 3.60 25.31
N SER A 300 -28.40 3.48 24.32
CA SER A 300 -28.11 2.86 23.03
C SER A 300 -27.22 3.70 22.10
N LYS A 301 -27.15 5.02 22.29
CA LYS A 301 -26.30 5.89 21.44
C LYS A 301 -24.82 5.93 21.82
N ARG A 302 -24.44 5.42 23.01
CA ARG A 302 -23.02 5.32 23.41
C ARG A 302 -22.43 3.91 23.25
N THR A 303 -23.26 2.89 23.10
CA THR A 303 -22.81 1.49 22.86
C THR A 303 -22.64 1.17 21.37
N ALA A 304 -23.28 1.91 20.46
CA ALA A 304 -23.07 1.77 19.01
C ALA A 304 -21.73 2.36 18.49
N LYS A 305 -20.91 2.97 19.37
CA LYS A 305 -19.60 3.54 19.00
C LYS A 305 -18.40 2.68 19.40
N LEU A 306 -18.62 1.50 19.96
CA LEU A 306 -17.56 0.59 20.44
C LEU A 306 -17.83 -0.90 20.14
N GLY A 307 -18.68 -1.24 19.16
CA GLY A 307 -18.84 -2.63 18.76
C GLY A 307 -19.84 -2.85 17.64
N CYS A 308 -19.34 -3.01 16.42
CA CYS A 308 -20.02 -3.73 15.34
C CYS A 308 -18.96 -4.33 14.41
N VAL A 309 -18.60 -5.59 14.69
CA VAL A 309 -18.42 -6.61 13.64
C VAL A 309 -19.57 -7.57 13.88
N GLU A 310 -20.62 -7.47 13.06
CA GLU A 310 -21.68 -8.47 13.04
C GLU A 310 -21.24 -9.65 12.18
N SER A 311 -21.24 -10.82 12.82
CA SER A 311 -21.25 -12.12 12.17
C SER A 311 -22.61 -12.35 11.51
N ILE A 312 -22.59 -12.76 10.25
CA ILE A 312 -23.73 -13.44 9.61
C ILE A 312 -23.31 -14.88 9.34
N THR A 313 -23.77 -15.78 10.21
CA THR A 313 -24.02 -17.17 9.86
C THR A 313 -25.46 -17.27 9.36
N SER A 314 -25.67 -17.90 8.20
CA SER A 314 -26.94 -18.55 7.89
C SER A 314 -26.67 -19.91 7.26
N SER A 315 -27.10 -20.94 7.99
CA SER A 315 -27.08 -22.35 7.64
C SER A 315 -27.95 -22.68 6.43
N ARG A 316 -27.43 -23.48 5.49
CA ARG A 316 -28.22 -24.44 4.70
C ARG A 316 -27.44 -25.75 4.54
N SER A 317 -28.10 -26.83 4.96
CA SER A 317 -27.68 -28.22 4.91
C SER A 317 -27.74 -28.81 3.49
N PHE A 318 -26.75 -29.62 3.12
CA PHE A 318 -26.93 -30.77 2.21
C PHE A 318 -26.09 -31.95 2.70
N ARG A 319 -26.69 -33.15 2.64
CA ARG A 319 -26.14 -34.46 3.04
C ARG A 319 -25.49 -35.16 1.84
N VAL A 320 -24.37 -35.82 2.12
CA VAL A 320 -23.86 -37.14 1.64
C VAL A 320 -23.75 -37.38 0.12
N ASP A 321 -22.52 -37.63 -0.34
CA ASP A 321 -22.25 -38.90 -1.02
C ASP A 321 -20.83 -39.45 -0.75
N LYS A 322 -20.76 -40.79 -0.74
CA LYS A 322 -19.62 -41.64 -0.38
C LYS A 322 -18.58 -41.75 -1.52
N GLY A 323 -17.34 -42.06 -1.13
CA GLY A 323 -16.27 -42.61 -1.99
C GLY A 323 -15.24 -41.56 -2.37
N SER A 324 -13.94 -41.70 -2.15
CA SER A 324 -13.11 -42.85 -1.84
C SER A 324 -11.82 -42.34 -1.20
N VAL A 325 -11.41 -42.98 -0.10
CA VAL A 325 -10.01 -42.96 0.34
C VAL A 325 -9.22 -43.74 -0.71
N SER A 326 -8.28 -43.08 -1.36
CA SER A 326 -7.15 -43.74 -2.00
C SER A 326 -5.88 -43.06 -1.52
N VAL A 327 -5.24 -43.76 -0.58
CA VAL A 327 -3.79 -43.79 -0.42
C VAL A 327 -3.19 -44.05 -1.80
N VAL A 328 -2.32 -43.16 -2.26
CA VAL A 328 -1.34 -43.49 -3.29
C VAL A 328 0.03 -43.20 -2.71
N GLU A 329 0.79 -44.28 -2.64
CA GLU A 329 2.15 -44.40 -2.18
C GLU A 329 3.09 -43.45 -2.92
N ALA A 330 4.14 -43.01 -2.23
CA ALA A 330 5.33 -42.50 -2.86
C ALA A 330 6.03 -43.63 -3.61
N GLN A 331 5.75 -43.76 -4.91
CA GLN A 331 6.71 -44.32 -5.86
C GLN A 331 6.89 -43.35 -7.03
N SER A 332 8.15 -43.02 -7.29
CA SER A 332 8.69 -42.34 -8.48
C SER A 332 8.39 -40.84 -8.68
N PHE A 333 9.05 -39.98 -7.90
CA PHE A 333 9.39 -38.62 -8.34
C PHE A 333 10.66 -38.63 -9.23
N GLN A 334 10.64 -39.44 -10.30
CA GLN A 334 11.73 -39.52 -11.29
C GLN A 334 11.23 -39.40 -12.73
N THR A 335 10.16 -38.63 -12.96
CA THR A 335 9.69 -38.37 -14.35
C THR A 335 9.06 -36.99 -14.54
N TYR A 336 9.62 -35.94 -13.94
CA TYR A 336 9.30 -34.56 -14.32
C TYR A 336 10.51 -33.65 -14.60
N TYR A 337 11.71 -34.22 -14.65
CA TYR A 337 12.95 -33.53 -15.08
C TYR A 337 13.53 -34.02 -16.41
N GLN A 338 12.81 -34.86 -17.16
CA GLN A 338 13.25 -35.36 -18.48
C GLN A 338 12.39 -34.96 -19.69
N PHE A 339 11.37 -34.11 -19.51
CA PHE A 339 10.56 -33.62 -20.64
C PHE A 339 10.85 -32.17 -21.06
N ARG A 340 11.90 -31.54 -20.52
CA ARG A 340 12.34 -30.19 -20.93
C ARG A 340 13.69 -30.14 -21.66
N ALA A 341 14.25 -31.30 -22.00
CA ALA A 341 15.52 -31.39 -22.74
C ALA A 341 15.37 -31.50 -24.27
N ASN A 342 14.14 -31.52 -24.82
CA ASN A 342 13.93 -31.59 -26.27
C ASN A 342 12.82 -30.64 -26.72
N THR A 343 13.08 -29.33 -26.67
CA THR A 343 12.54 -28.35 -27.62
C THR A 343 13.55 -27.20 -27.71
N PRO A 344 14.09 -26.88 -28.89
CA PRO A 344 15.02 -25.79 -29.06
C PRO A 344 14.22 -24.48 -29.08
N ASN A 345 14.28 -23.70 -28.00
CA ASN A 345 14.01 -22.26 -28.02
C ASN A 345 14.52 -21.65 -26.72
N ASN A 346 15.84 -21.47 -26.64
CA ASN A 346 16.48 -20.58 -25.67
C ASN A 346 15.92 -19.16 -25.85
N MET A 347 15.24 -18.66 -24.83
CA MET A 347 15.23 -17.24 -24.50
C MET A 347 15.32 -17.18 -22.98
N ASP A 348 16.55 -17.06 -22.47
CA ASP A 348 16.79 -16.73 -21.07
C ASP A 348 16.20 -15.34 -20.76
N PRO A 349 15.61 -15.10 -19.58
CA PRO A 349 15.13 -13.78 -19.21
C PRO A 349 16.29 -12.78 -19.17
N ILE A 350 16.16 -11.70 -19.92
CA ILE A 350 17.10 -10.57 -20.01
C ILE A 350 16.88 -9.63 -18.80
N ALA A 351 16.71 -10.18 -17.58
CA ALA A 351 16.75 -9.44 -16.32
C ALA A 351 17.25 -10.37 -15.19
N SER A 352 18.06 -9.86 -14.24
CA SER A 352 18.64 -10.72 -13.22
C SER A 352 17.52 -11.20 -12.28
N PRO A 353 17.54 -12.46 -11.80
CA PRO A 353 16.50 -12.99 -10.93
C PRO A 353 16.20 -12.10 -9.71
N GLN A 354 17.23 -11.46 -9.13
CA GLN A 354 17.10 -10.52 -8.01
C GLN A 354 16.36 -9.22 -8.37
N SER A 355 16.49 -8.77 -9.61
CA SER A 355 15.90 -7.51 -10.09
C SER A 355 14.41 -7.69 -10.40
N ILE A 356 14.05 -8.83 -11.00
CA ILE A 356 12.66 -9.27 -11.13
C ILE A 356 12.04 -9.51 -9.74
N ALA A 357 12.82 -10.05 -8.78
CA ALA A 357 12.34 -10.28 -7.42
C ALA A 357 11.96 -8.98 -6.70
N LEU A 358 12.78 -7.92 -6.76
CA LEU A 358 12.45 -6.62 -6.16
C LEU A 358 11.20 -5.96 -6.77
N LEU A 359 11.03 -6.06 -8.09
CA LEU A 359 9.82 -5.58 -8.77
C LEU A 359 8.59 -6.41 -8.38
N LYS A 360 8.72 -7.74 -8.31
CA LYS A 360 7.67 -8.64 -7.83
C LYS A 360 7.33 -8.39 -6.35
N GLU A 361 8.32 -8.11 -5.49
CA GLU A 361 8.12 -7.69 -4.09
C GLU A 361 7.33 -6.38 -4.00
N SER A 362 7.62 -5.41 -4.88
CA SER A 362 6.84 -4.17 -4.95
C SER A 362 5.38 -4.39 -5.39
N ILE A 363 5.14 -5.38 -6.27
CA ILE A 363 3.80 -5.80 -6.71
C ILE A 363 3.05 -6.55 -5.61
N LEU A 364 3.75 -7.35 -4.80
CA LEU A 364 3.18 -8.09 -3.67
C LEU A 364 2.69 -7.18 -2.52
N HIS A 365 3.07 -5.89 -2.49
CA HIS A 365 2.56 -4.90 -1.54
C HIS A 365 1.31 -4.13 -2.00
N LEU A 366 0.80 -4.41 -3.21
CA LEU A 366 -0.43 -3.80 -3.75
C LEU A 366 -1.67 -4.54 -3.22
N ASP A 367 -2.79 -3.81 -3.09
CA ASP A 367 -4.02 -4.24 -2.39
C ASP A 367 -4.61 -5.59 -2.85
N LYS A 368 -4.31 -6.05 -4.08
CA LYS A 368 -4.68 -7.38 -4.59
C LYS A 368 -3.54 -7.96 -5.47
N PRO A 369 -2.96 -9.12 -5.13
CA PRO A 369 -1.90 -9.72 -5.94
C PRO A 369 -2.42 -10.20 -7.30
N ILE A 370 -1.54 -10.16 -8.31
CA ILE A 370 -1.81 -10.69 -9.65
C ILE A 370 -2.11 -12.20 -9.55
N GLN A 371 -3.29 -12.61 -10.00
CA GLN A 371 -3.68 -14.02 -10.05
C GLN A 371 -3.01 -14.70 -11.26
N GLU A 372 -1.87 -15.37 -11.05
CA GLU A 372 -1.06 -15.99 -12.13
C GLU A 372 -1.82 -17.06 -12.95
N GLU A 373 -2.83 -17.70 -12.35
CA GLU A 373 -3.60 -18.75 -13.02
C GLU A 373 -4.69 -18.22 -13.96
N SER A 374 -5.11 -16.96 -13.80
CA SER A 374 -6.19 -16.33 -14.57
C SER A 374 -5.73 -15.77 -15.91
N THR A 375 -6.61 -15.77 -16.90
CA THR A 375 -6.36 -15.08 -18.18
C THR A 375 -6.66 -13.58 -18.03
N TYR A 376 -5.84 -12.73 -18.66
CA TYR A 376 -6.06 -11.29 -18.71
C TYR A 376 -6.20 -10.85 -20.15
N VAL A 377 -7.23 -10.08 -20.47
CA VAL A 377 -7.43 -9.54 -21.81
C VAL A 377 -7.42 -8.02 -21.75
N PHE A 378 -6.42 -7.41 -22.38
CA PHE A 378 -6.27 -5.96 -22.47
C PHE A 378 -6.75 -5.47 -23.83
N VAL A 379 -7.89 -4.78 -23.83
CA VAL A 379 -8.57 -4.30 -25.03
C VAL A 379 -8.28 -2.81 -25.24
N ILE A 380 -7.70 -2.46 -26.38
CA ILE A 380 -7.38 -1.08 -26.78
C ILE A 380 -8.45 -0.60 -27.75
N LEU A 381 -9.45 0.12 -27.23
CA LEU A 381 -10.45 0.77 -28.06
C LEU A 381 -9.82 2.04 -28.66
N GLY A 382 -9.84 2.16 -29.99
CA GLY A 382 -9.12 3.22 -30.70
C GLY A 382 -7.68 2.83 -31.07
N ALA A 383 -7.40 1.54 -31.22
CA ALA A 383 -6.07 1.01 -31.51
C ALA A 383 -5.38 1.60 -32.76
N SER A 384 -6.12 2.15 -33.72
CA SER A 384 -5.55 2.82 -34.90
C SER A 384 -5.06 4.27 -34.64
N GLY A 385 -5.41 4.83 -33.47
CA GLY A 385 -5.16 6.22 -33.10
C GLY A 385 -3.71 6.54 -32.71
N ASP A 386 -3.43 7.83 -32.57
CA ASP A 386 -2.11 8.36 -32.28
C ASP A 386 -1.62 8.03 -30.86
N LEU A 387 -2.52 8.07 -29.86
CA LEU A 387 -2.18 7.70 -28.49
C LEU A 387 -1.80 6.22 -28.39
N ALA A 388 -2.55 5.34 -29.08
CA ALA A 388 -2.30 3.91 -29.08
C ALA A 388 -0.90 3.59 -29.62
N LYS A 389 -0.53 4.11 -30.80
CA LYS A 389 0.78 3.82 -31.42
C LYS A 389 1.97 4.48 -30.69
N LYS A 390 1.79 5.71 -30.18
CA LYS A 390 2.88 6.49 -29.56
C LYS A 390 3.13 6.14 -28.10
N LYS A 391 2.11 5.66 -27.38
CA LYS A 391 2.18 5.45 -25.92
C LYS A 391 1.70 4.07 -25.50
N ILE A 392 0.47 3.67 -25.84
CA ILE A 392 -0.13 2.45 -25.24
C ILE A 392 0.59 1.17 -25.67
N TYR A 393 0.78 0.94 -26.97
CA TYR A 393 1.51 -0.25 -27.44
C TYR A 393 2.97 -0.27 -26.96
N PRO A 394 3.75 0.83 -27.06
CA PRO A 394 5.09 0.90 -26.47
C PRO A 394 5.12 0.58 -24.97
N THR A 395 4.14 1.08 -24.20
CA THR A 395 4.02 0.80 -22.78
C THR A 395 3.70 -0.66 -22.50
N LEU A 396 2.74 -1.26 -23.21
CA LEU A 396 2.40 -2.68 -23.03
C LEU A 396 3.58 -3.59 -23.42
N TRP A 397 4.33 -3.21 -24.46
CA TRP A 397 5.57 -3.87 -24.81
C TRP A 397 6.60 -3.78 -23.68
N ALA A 398 6.82 -2.60 -23.09
CA ALA A 398 7.75 -2.45 -21.97
C ALA A 398 7.37 -3.34 -20.77
N LEU A 399 6.09 -3.31 -20.37
CA LEU A 399 5.58 -4.16 -19.28
C LEU A 399 5.71 -5.67 -19.60
N TYR A 400 5.47 -6.06 -20.84
CA TYR A 400 5.65 -7.46 -21.29
C TYR A 400 7.12 -7.88 -21.29
N ARG A 401 7.99 -7.06 -21.88
CA ARG A 401 9.44 -7.25 -21.96
C ARG A 401 10.05 -7.43 -20.58
N ASP A 402 9.59 -6.64 -19.62
CA ASP A 402 10.11 -6.63 -18.25
C ASP A 402 9.45 -7.72 -17.37
N GLY A 403 8.55 -8.54 -17.93
CA GLY A 403 7.90 -9.64 -17.22
C GLY A 403 6.96 -9.20 -16.09
N LEU A 404 6.42 -7.98 -16.18
CA LEU A 404 5.55 -7.37 -15.17
C LEU A 404 4.06 -7.70 -15.38
N LEU A 405 3.72 -8.23 -16.55
CA LEU A 405 2.35 -8.65 -16.88
C LEU A 405 2.12 -10.12 -16.48
N PRO A 406 0.86 -10.49 -16.15
CA PRO A 406 0.50 -11.89 -15.95
C PRO A 406 0.88 -12.74 -17.19
N PRO A 407 1.42 -13.97 -17.04
CA PRO A 407 1.88 -14.78 -18.17
C PRO A 407 0.79 -15.06 -19.22
N LYS A 408 -0.47 -15.19 -18.79
CA LYS A 408 -1.63 -15.44 -19.66
C LYS A 408 -2.34 -14.15 -20.09
N THR A 409 -1.57 -13.15 -20.50
CA THR A 409 -2.12 -11.87 -21.01
C THR A 409 -2.27 -11.89 -22.52
N LYS A 410 -3.43 -11.46 -23.02
CA LYS A 410 -3.73 -11.26 -24.45
C LYS A 410 -4.07 -9.79 -24.70
N PHE A 411 -3.73 -9.28 -25.89
CA PHE A 411 -3.98 -7.89 -26.26
C PHE A 411 -4.92 -7.82 -27.46
N VAL A 412 -5.96 -6.99 -27.40
CA VAL A 412 -6.98 -6.89 -28.46
C VAL A 412 -7.13 -5.45 -28.89
N GLY A 413 -6.69 -5.11 -30.10
CA GLY A 413 -6.97 -3.82 -30.70
C GLY A 413 -8.37 -3.76 -31.32
N TYR A 414 -9.10 -2.67 -31.11
CA TYR A 414 -10.43 -2.47 -31.69
C TYR A 414 -10.57 -1.08 -32.31
N ALA A 415 -10.91 -1.00 -33.60
CA ALA A 415 -11.20 0.28 -34.26
C ALA A 415 -12.03 0.11 -35.55
N ARG A 416 -12.52 1.25 -36.08
CA ARG A 416 -13.25 1.30 -37.36
C ARG A 416 -12.38 0.97 -38.57
N THR A 417 -11.11 1.32 -38.49
CA THR A 417 -10.13 1.13 -39.58
C THR A 417 -9.90 -0.36 -39.82
N ASN A 418 -9.88 -0.80 -41.07
CA ASN A 418 -9.55 -2.18 -41.40
C ASN A 418 -8.03 -2.37 -41.35
N PHE A 419 -7.50 -2.76 -40.20
CA PHE A 419 -6.10 -3.11 -39.99
C PHE A 419 -5.93 -4.57 -39.66
N LYS A 420 -4.72 -5.07 -39.91
CA LYS A 420 -4.20 -6.32 -39.37
C LYS A 420 -3.21 -6.01 -38.24
N VAL A 421 -2.90 -7.01 -37.44
CA VAL A 421 -1.90 -6.91 -36.37
C VAL A 421 -0.53 -6.47 -36.92
N ALA A 422 -0.18 -6.88 -38.14
CA ALA A 422 1.04 -6.43 -38.82
C ALA A 422 1.09 -4.90 -39.04
N ASP A 423 -0.05 -4.27 -39.36
CA ASP A 423 -0.13 -2.82 -39.55
C ASP A 423 0.06 -2.08 -38.22
N ILE A 424 -0.53 -2.61 -37.14
CA ILE A 424 -0.35 -2.10 -35.77
C ILE A 424 1.11 -2.19 -35.36
N LYS A 425 1.74 -3.37 -35.58
CA LYS A 425 3.17 -3.58 -35.31
C LYS A 425 4.03 -2.56 -36.04
N SER A 426 3.85 -2.41 -37.35
CA SER A 426 4.63 -1.46 -38.15
C SER A 426 4.53 -0.02 -37.63
N ARG A 427 3.35 0.40 -37.18
CA ARG A 427 3.12 1.76 -36.67
C ARG A 427 3.66 1.97 -35.24
N ALA A 428 3.60 0.94 -34.40
CA ALA A 428 4.13 1.00 -33.04
C ALA A 428 5.67 0.98 -33.04
N MET A 429 6.28 0.30 -34.00
CA MET A 429 7.74 0.18 -34.14
C MET A 429 8.47 1.53 -34.23
N GLU A 430 7.85 2.56 -34.81
CA GLU A 430 8.42 3.92 -34.87
C GLU A 430 8.64 4.56 -33.49
N HIS A 431 7.97 4.02 -32.47
CA HIS A 431 7.98 4.55 -31.11
C HIS A 431 8.52 3.54 -30.08
N ILE A 432 8.87 2.33 -30.51
CA ILE A 432 9.49 1.31 -29.67
C ILE A 432 11.02 1.41 -29.83
N GLN A 433 11.72 1.68 -28.73
CA GLN A 433 13.17 1.60 -28.69
C GLN A 433 13.58 0.13 -28.56
N LEU A 434 13.78 -0.53 -29.70
CA LEU A 434 14.11 -1.96 -29.75
C LEU A 434 15.63 -2.18 -29.70
N LYS A 435 16.08 -3.08 -28.83
CA LYS A 435 17.46 -3.61 -28.84
C LYS A 435 17.56 -4.86 -29.71
N LYS A 436 18.76 -5.12 -30.25
CA LYS A 436 19.00 -6.24 -31.20
C LYS A 436 18.64 -7.62 -30.65
N ASP A 437 18.78 -7.83 -29.34
CA ASP A 437 18.47 -9.07 -28.64
C ASP A 437 16.98 -9.24 -28.30
N GLN A 438 16.15 -8.22 -28.55
CA GLN A 438 14.74 -8.19 -28.17
C GLN A 438 13.78 -8.51 -29.33
N GLU A 439 14.28 -8.67 -30.56
CA GLU A 439 13.46 -8.92 -31.75
C GLU A 439 12.55 -10.14 -31.61
N LEU A 440 13.10 -11.29 -31.20
CA LEU A 440 12.32 -12.52 -30.98
C LEU A 440 11.26 -12.38 -29.88
N MET A 441 11.54 -11.59 -28.84
CA MET A 441 10.59 -11.35 -27.75
C MET A 441 9.45 -10.41 -28.21
N LEU A 442 9.78 -9.43 -29.05
CA LEU A 442 8.80 -8.54 -29.67
C LEU A 442 7.87 -9.31 -30.61
N ASP A 443 8.41 -10.26 -31.38
CA ASP A 443 7.60 -11.13 -32.22
C ASP A 443 6.59 -11.93 -31.39
N LYS A 444 7.06 -12.56 -30.29
CA LYS A 444 6.17 -13.26 -29.33
C LYS A 444 5.12 -12.33 -28.71
N PHE A 445 5.46 -11.08 -28.40
CA PHE A 445 4.49 -10.11 -27.93
C PHE A 445 3.37 -9.89 -28.96
N PHE A 446 3.72 -9.66 -30.23
CA PHE A 446 2.73 -9.45 -31.29
C PHE A 446 1.97 -10.72 -31.70
N GLU A 447 2.48 -11.92 -31.43
CA GLU A 447 1.71 -13.17 -31.54
C GLU A 447 0.54 -13.23 -30.54
N LEU A 448 0.65 -12.55 -29.40
CA LEU A 448 -0.42 -12.41 -28.41
C LEU A 448 -1.37 -11.23 -28.69
N ASN A 449 -1.17 -10.52 -29.81
CA ASN A 449 -2.00 -9.40 -30.22
C ASN A 449 -3.03 -9.84 -31.27
N TYR A 450 -4.27 -9.39 -31.07
CA TYR A 450 -5.40 -9.60 -31.97
C TYR A 450 -5.95 -8.24 -32.39
N TYR A 451 -6.63 -8.19 -33.53
CA TYR A 451 -7.28 -6.97 -34.00
C TYR A 451 -8.68 -7.27 -34.52
N ILE A 452 -9.65 -6.47 -34.07
CA ILE A 452 -11.04 -6.60 -34.44
C ILE A 452 -11.52 -5.27 -35.03
N GLN A 453 -12.03 -5.35 -36.26
CA GLN A 453 -12.67 -4.20 -36.89
C GLN A 453 -14.12 -4.09 -36.41
N GLY A 454 -14.54 -2.89 -36.00
CA GLY A 454 -15.92 -2.62 -35.63
C GLY A 454 -16.22 -1.14 -35.38
N THR A 455 -17.50 -0.80 -35.38
CA THR A 455 -17.98 0.56 -35.10
C THR A 455 -18.29 0.76 -33.61
N TYR A 456 -18.16 1.99 -33.12
CA TYR A 456 -18.36 2.28 -31.69
C TYR A 456 -19.84 2.34 -31.30
N GLU A 457 -20.70 2.55 -32.29
CA GLU A 457 -22.12 2.79 -32.12
C GLU A 457 -22.96 1.51 -32.21
N ASN A 458 -22.54 0.53 -33.03
CA ASN A 458 -23.32 -0.67 -33.30
C ASN A 458 -23.16 -1.74 -32.21
N PRO A 459 -24.23 -2.13 -31.48
CA PRO A 459 -24.17 -3.18 -30.47
C PRO A 459 -23.74 -4.55 -31.02
N ASP A 460 -24.03 -4.86 -32.28
CA ASP A 460 -23.67 -6.15 -32.88
C ASP A 460 -22.16 -6.30 -33.06
N ASP A 461 -21.44 -5.18 -33.28
CA ASP A 461 -19.98 -5.20 -33.37
C ASP A 461 -19.34 -5.44 -31.99
N PHE A 462 -19.98 -5.00 -30.91
CA PHE A 462 -19.56 -5.34 -29.54
C PHE A 462 -19.88 -6.79 -29.18
N GLU A 463 -20.95 -7.36 -29.74
CA GLU A 463 -21.22 -8.79 -29.59
C GLU A 463 -20.17 -9.65 -30.30
N LYS A 464 -19.71 -9.23 -31.49
CA LYS A 464 -18.55 -9.85 -32.16
C LYS A 464 -17.29 -9.74 -31.30
N LEU A 465 -17.00 -8.54 -30.78
CA LEU A 465 -15.90 -8.34 -29.85
C LEU A 465 -16.00 -9.30 -28.66
N ASN A 466 -17.15 -9.41 -28.01
CA ASN A 466 -17.34 -10.32 -26.88
C ASN A 466 -17.06 -11.78 -27.23
N LYS A 467 -17.54 -12.27 -28.40
CA LYS A 467 -17.30 -13.64 -28.85
C LYS A 467 -15.81 -13.92 -29.04
N GLU A 468 -15.07 -12.97 -29.61
CA GLU A 468 -13.63 -13.07 -29.74
C GLU A 468 -12.95 -13.08 -28.36
N LEU A 469 -13.35 -12.19 -27.44
CA LEU A 469 -12.82 -12.20 -26.07
C LEU A 469 -13.07 -13.54 -25.39
N ASP A 470 -14.29 -14.09 -25.44
CA ASP A 470 -14.64 -15.38 -24.86
C ASP A 470 -13.76 -16.52 -25.43
N SER A 471 -13.39 -16.45 -26.72
CA SER A 471 -12.53 -17.45 -27.37
C SER A 471 -11.06 -17.41 -26.87
N LEU A 472 -10.60 -16.24 -26.42
CA LEU A 472 -9.25 -16.03 -25.88
C LEU A 472 -9.15 -16.36 -24.38
N GLU A 473 -10.29 -16.54 -23.72
CA GLU A 473 -10.40 -16.82 -22.29
C GLU A 473 -10.28 -18.32 -21.99
N GLU A 474 -9.05 -18.80 -22.09
CA GLU A 474 -8.68 -20.21 -21.94
C GLU A 474 -8.88 -20.78 -20.52
N THR A 475 -9.07 -19.92 -19.51
CA THR A 475 -9.11 -20.31 -18.09
C THR A 475 -10.51 -20.15 -17.47
N ALA A 476 -10.68 -20.75 -16.28
CA ALA A 476 -11.92 -20.64 -15.51
C ALA A 476 -12.18 -19.24 -14.95
N SER A 477 -11.15 -18.39 -14.84
CA SER A 477 -11.20 -17.01 -14.36
C SER A 477 -10.53 -16.09 -15.37
N ALA A 478 -11.27 -15.12 -15.89
CA ALA A 478 -10.78 -14.21 -16.94
C ALA A 478 -11.10 -12.75 -16.61
N ASN A 479 -10.06 -11.92 -16.58
CA ASN A 479 -10.14 -10.51 -16.25
C ASN A 479 -10.04 -9.65 -17.51
N ARG A 480 -10.90 -8.64 -17.65
CA ARG A 480 -10.94 -7.75 -18.83
C ARG A 480 -10.58 -6.33 -18.46
N LEU A 481 -9.66 -5.74 -19.23
CA LEU A 481 -9.22 -4.35 -19.12
C LEU A 481 -9.58 -3.64 -20.42
N PHE A 482 -10.43 -2.62 -20.36
CA PHE A 482 -10.79 -1.82 -21.54
C PHE A 482 -10.12 -0.44 -21.45
N TYR A 483 -9.15 -0.19 -22.33
CA TYR A 483 -8.51 1.11 -22.45
C TYR A 483 -9.19 1.93 -23.55
N LEU A 484 -9.79 3.06 -23.17
CA LEU A 484 -10.53 3.93 -24.08
C LEU A 484 -9.60 5.02 -24.66
N ALA A 485 -8.79 4.65 -25.65
CA ALA A 485 -7.97 5.60 -26.43
C ALA A 485 -8.82 6.30 -27.51
N LEU A 486 -9.93 6.91 -27.08
CA LEU A 486 -10.99 7.44 -27.93
C LEU A 486 -11.26 8.92 -27.64
N PRO A 487 -11.86 9.67 -28.59
CA PRO A 487 -12.34 11.01 -28.31
C PRO A 487 -13.52 10.98 -27.32
N PRO A 488 -13.72 12.02 -26.49
CA PRO A 488 -14.80 12.06 -25.50
C PRO A 488 -16.21 11.88 -26.08
N THR A 489 -16.41 12.29 -27.34
CA THR A 489 -17.71 12.24 -28.02
C THR A 489 -18.30 10.84 -28.14
N VAL A 490 -17.47 9.79 -28.10
CA VAL A 490 -17.93 8.40 -28.20
C VAL A 490 -17.93 7.65 -26.87
N PHE A 491 -17.45 8.26 -25.78
CA PHE A 491 -17.34 7.59 -24.47
C PHE A 491 -18.67 7.03 -23.99
N SER A 492 -19.75 7.81 -24.08
CA SER A 492 -21.05 7.39 -23.55
C SER A 492 -21.60 6.17 -24.29
N VAL A 493 -21.47 6.14 -25.61
CA VAL A 493 -21.97 5.04 -26.45
C VAL A 493 -21.13 3.77 -26.26
N VAL A 494 -19.80 3.91 -26.25
CA VAL A 494 -18.87 2.79 -26.07
C VAL A 494 -19.04 2.15 -24.70
N THR A 495 -19.06 2.94 -23.63
CA THR A 495 -19.21 2.42 -22.26
C THR A 495 -20.54 1.72 -22.04
N LYS A 496 -21.63 2.22 -22.66
CA LYS A 496 -22.93 1.54 -22.67
C LYS A 496 -22.86 0.19 -23.39
N ASN A 497 -22.27 0.15 -24.58
CA ASN A 497 -22.14 -1.10 -25.34
C ASN A 497 -21.24 -2.12 -24.63
N LEU A 498 -20.13 -1.68 -24.02
CA LEU A 498 -19.27 -2.53 -23.19
C LEU A 498 -20.05 -3.16 -22.03
N LYS A 499 -20.82 -2.34 -21.29
CA LYS A 499 -21.60 -2.84 -20.15
C LYS A 499 -22.65 -3.86 -20.56
N LEU A 500 -23.27 -3.66 -21.72
CA LEU A 500 -24.33 -4.54 -22.23
C LEU A 500 -23.81 -5.86 -22.81
N LYS A 501 -22.63 -5.86 -23.44
CA LYS A 501 -22.19 -6.97 -24.28
C LYS A 501 -20.84 -7.60 -23.89
N CYS A 502 -19.92 -6.87 -23.26
CA CYS A 502 -18.52 -7.28 -23.15
C CYS A 502 -18.02 -7.46 -21.70
N MET A 503 -18.89 -7.41 -20.70
CA MET A 503 -18.50 -7.67 -19.30
C MET A 503 -18.04 -9.12 -19.14
N SER A 504 -16.95 -9.34 -18.41
CA SER A 504 -16.52 -10.69 -18.06
C SER A 504 -17.57 -11.37 -17.18
N SER A 505 -17.88 -12.63 -17.48
CA SER A 505 -18.73 -13.50 -16.64
C SER A 505 -17.93 -14.32 -15.62
N LYS A 506 -16.60 -14.37 -15.78
CA LYS A 506 -15.69 -15.26 -15.03
C LYS A 506 -14.73 -14.53 -14.09
N GLY A 507 -14.59 -13.21 -14.25
CA GLY A 507 -13.64 -12.39 -13.49
C GLY A 507 -14.07 -10.92 -13.47
N TRP A 508 -13.17 -10.04 -13.07
CA TRP A 508 -13.48 -8.61 -12.99
C TRP A 508 -13.34 -7.91 -14.34
N THR A 509 -14.00 -6.76 -14.47
CA THR A 509 -13.87 -5.87 -15.63
C THR A 509 -13.49 -4.48 -15.16
N ARG A 510 -12.46 -3.88 -15.76
CA ARG A 510 -12.02 -2.51 -15.44
C ARG A 510 -11.94 -1.68 -16.72
N ILE A 511 -12.31 -0.41 -16.62
CA ILE A 511 -12.27 0.56 -17.72
C ILE A 511 -11.29 1.68 -17.40
N ILE A 512 -10.45 2.02 -18.37
CA ILE A 512 -9.45 3.06 -18.28
C ILE A 512 -9.86 4.19 -19.21
N ILE A 513 -10.02 5.40 -18.67
CA ILE A 513 -10.56 6.55 -19.37
C ILE A 513 -9.54 7.69 -19.34
N GLU A 514 -9.31 8.30 -20.51
CA GLU A 514 -8.43 9.46 -20.67
C GLU A 514 -9.18 10.79 -20.55
N LYS A 515 -8.40 11.83 -20.24
CA LYS A 515 -8.89 13.22 -20.27
C LYS A 515 -9.25 13.64 -21.72
N PRO A 516 -10.19 14.58 -21.93
CA PRO A 516 -10.87 15.41 -20.93
C PRO A 516 -12.11 14.77 -20.29
N PHE A 517 -12.27 14.99 -18.98
CA PHE A 517 -13.43 14.53 -18.21
C PHE A 517 -14.49 15.64 -18.05
N GLY A 518 -15.04 16.06 -19.20
CA GLY A 518 -15.88 17.27 -19.29
C GLY A 518 -15.08 18.54 -19.55
N ARG A 519 -15.77 19.67 -19.68
CA ARG A 519 -15.18 21.02 -19.88
C ARG A 519 -15.50 21.99 -18.73
N ASP A 520 -16.42 21.61 -17.86
CA ASP A 520 -16.92 22.37 -16.72
C ASP A 520 -17.61 21.40 -15.73
N SER A 521 -18.10 21.93 -14.61
CA SER A 521 -18.84 21.17 -13.60
C SER A 521 -20.05 20.41 -14.17
N GLN A 522 -20.79 21.00 -15.10
CA GLN A 522 -22.04 20.41 -15.61
C GLN A 522 -21.76 19.22 -16.54
N SER A 523 -20.94 19.43 -17.57
CA SER A 523 -20.54 18.39 -18.52
C SER A 523 -19.75 17.26 -17.85
N SER A 524 -18.94 17.57 -16.83
CA SER A 524 -18.25 16.56 -16.02
C SER A 524 -19.20 15.75 -15.15
N PHE A 525 -20.20 16.40 -14.56
CA PHE A 525 -21.27 15.74 -13.80
C PHE A 525 -22.06 14.78 -14.68
N GLU A 526 -22.47 15.21 -15.88
CA GLU A 526 -23.21 14.36 -16.84
C GLU A 526 -22.42 13.11 -17.24
N LEU A 527 -21.14 13.28 -17.56
CA LEU A 527 -20.24 12.15 -17.87
C LEU A 527 -20.10 11.22 -16.66
N SER A 528 -19.92 11.77 -15.46
CA SER A 528 -19.74 10.98 -14.23
C SER A 528 -21.02 10.23 -13.84
N GLN A 529 -22.19 10.84 -14.02
CA GLN A 529 -23.49 10.21 -13.80
C GLN A 529 -23.73 9.07 -14.80
N HIS A 530 -23.40 9.28 -16.08
CA HIS A 530 -23.46 8.23 -17.09
C HIS A 530 -22.57 7.04 -16.73
N LEU A 531 -21.30 7.29 -16.39
CA LEU A 531 -20.35 6.22 -16.04
C LEU A 531 -20.76 5.47 -14.76
N SER A 532 -21.14 6.18 -13.70
CA SER A 532 -21.57 5.57 -12.43
C SER A 532 -22.88 4.79 -12.53
N SER A 533 -23.73 5.11 -13.52
CA SER A 533 -24.93 4.30 -13.81
C SER A 533 -24.61 2.94 -14.41
N LEU A 534 -23.41 2.77 -14.98
CA LEU A 534 -22.97 1.57 -15.68
C LEU A 534 -21.92 0.77 -14.90
N PHE A 535 -20.97 1.45 -14.26
CA PHE A 535 -19.80 0.85 -13.61
C PHE A 535 -19.70 1.31 -12.16
N SER A 536 -19.22 0.44 -11.27
CA SER A 536 -18.87 0.85 -9.91
C SER A 536 -17.58 1.69 -9.93
N GLU A 537 -17.34 2.47 -8.89
CA GLU A 537 -16.14 3.31 -8.82
C GLU A 537 -14.85 2.46 -8.83
N GLU A 538 -14.87 1.24 -8.29
CA GLU A 538 -13.75 0.28 -8.31
C GLU A 538 -13.39 -0.21 -9.72
N GLU A 539 -14.34 -0.14 -10.66
CA GLU A 539 -14.16 -0.56 -12.05
C GLU A 539 -13.63 0.59 -12.93
N ILE A 540 -13.64 1.84 -12.46
CA ILE A 540 -13.31 3.03 -13.26
C ILE A 540 -11.92 3.56 -12.91
N TYR A 541 -11.07 3.73 -13.92
CA TYR A 541 -9.71 4.22 -13.80
C TYR A 541 -9.54 5.47 -14.68
N ARG A 542 -9.67 6.66 -14.07
CA ARG A 542 -9.51 7.95 -14.76
C ARG A 542 -8.05 8.38 -14.73
N ILE A 543 -7.42 8.42 -15.90
CA ILE A 543 -6.00 8.76 -16.01
C ILE A 543 -5.79 10.26 -15.83
N ASP A 544 -4.95 10.59 -14.85
CA ASP A 544 -4.08 11.76 -14.89
C ASP A 544 -2.63 11.26 -14.89
N HIS A 545 -1.97 11.31 -16.05
CA HIS A 545 -0.63 10.77 -16.21
C HIS A 545 0.43 11.47 -15.33
N TYR A 546 0.17 12.63 -14.74
CA TYR A 546 1.10 13.23 -13.78
C TYR A 546 1.17 12.45 -12.47
N LEU A 547 0.10 11.75 -12.06
CA LEU A 547 0.09 10.88 -10.89
C LEU A 547 0.97 9.63 -11.08
N GLY A 548 1.26 9.26 -12.33
CA GLY A 548 2.18 8.17 -12.65
C GLY A 548 3.66 8.58 -12.63
N LYS A 549 3.99 9.87 -12.43
CA LYS A 549 5.38 10.33 -12.43
C LYS A 549 6.06 10.05 -11.09
N GLU A 550 7.26 9.53 -11.15
CA GLU A 550 8.09 9.15 -10.00
C GLU A 550 8.16 10.22 -8.90
N MET A 551 8.53 11.45 -9.27
CA MET A 551 8.68 12.54 -8.32
C MET A 551 7.36 13.02 -7.71
N VAL A 552 6.24 12.80 -8.40
CA VAL A 552 4.91 13.10 -7.88
C VAL A 552 4.53 12.06 -6.82
N GLN A 553 4.83 10.78 -7.04
CA GLN A 553 4.63 9.72 -6.03
C GLN A 553 5.55 9.92 -4.83
N ASN A 554 6.79 10.34 -5.07
CA ASN A 554 7.78 10.58 -4.02
C ASN A 554 7.36 11.69 -3.04
N LEU A 555 6.40 12.57 -3.38
CA LEU A 555 5.85 13.56 -2.44
C LEU A 555 5.35 12.91 -1.16
N MET A 556 4.63 11.79 -1.26
CA MET A 556 4.10 11.11 -0.09
C MET A 556 5.21 10.51 0.77
N ALA A 557 6.21 9.88 0.14
CA ALA A 557 7.35 9.31 0.84
C ALA A 557 8.19 10.40 1.54
N LEU A 558 8.46 11.52 0.85
CA LEU A 558 9.15 12.67 1.43
C LEU A 558 8.40 13.20 2.66
N ARG A 559 7.10 13.45 2.54
CA ARG A 559 6.31 14.07 3.61
C ARG A 559 6.07 13.16 4.81
N PHE A 560 5.71 11.90 4.58
CA PHE A 560 5.23 11.02 5.64
C PHE A 560 6.23 9.94 6.07
N GLY A 561 7.29 9.73 5.28
CA GLY A 561 8.41 8.84 5.63
C GLY A 561 9.54 9.53 6.40
N ASN A 562 9.57 10.87 6.45
CA ASN A 562 10.69 11.62 7.04
C ASN A 562 10.26 12.48 8.22
N ARG A 563 10.86 12.25 9.39
CA ARG A 563 10.57 13.03 10.61
C ARG A 563 10.94 14.50 10.48
N ILE A 564 11.98 14.83 9.71
CA ILE A 564 12.44 16.22 9.52
C ILE A 564 11.40 17.09 8.82
N PHE A 565 10.63 16.53 7.87
CA PHE A 565 9.64 17.28 7.11
C PHE A 565 8.29 17.38 7.84
N GLY A 566 7.98 16.45 8.75
CA GLY A 566 6.70 16.45 9.48
C GLY A 566 6.37 17.77 10.22
N PRO A 567 7.24 18.27 11.13
CA PRO A 567 6.97 19.48 11.91
C PRO A 567 6.98 20.78 11.10
N ILE A 568 7.69 20.82 9.98
CA ILE A 568 7.86 22.05 9.17
C ILE A 568 6.84 22.16 8.03
N TRP A 569 5.97 21.16 7.84
CA TRP A 569 5.00 21.13 6.75
C TRP A 569 3.66 21.80 7.09
N ASN A 570 3.69 23.06 7.51
CA ASN A 570 2.51 23.81 7.94
C ASN A 570 2.71 25.32 7.79
N ARG A 571 1.62 26.07 8.01
CA ARG A 571 1.57 27.53 7.99
C ARG A 571 2.54 28.23 8.93
N ASP A 572 3.07 27.57 9.96
CA ASP A 572 4.00 28.21 10.90
C ASP A 572 5.37 28.40 10.24
N ASN A 573 5.77 27.46 9.39
CA ASN A 573 7.10 27.39 8.78
C ASN A 573 7.09 27.73 7.29
N ILE A 574 6.02 27.41 6.57
CA ILE A 574 5.91 27.64 5.11
C ILE A 574 5.35 29.04 4.86
N ALA A 575 6.00 29.79 3.96
CA ALA A 575 5.53 31.09 3.49
C ALA A 575 4.67 30.97 2.23
N SER A 576 5.05 30.10 1.29
CA SER A 576 4.27 29.84 0.08
C SER A 576 4.65 28.53 -0.59
N ILE A 577 3.76 28.03 -1.46
CA ILE A 577 4.03 26.86 -2.31
C ILE A 577 3.78 27.24 -3.76
N MET A 578 4.72 26.97 -4.65
CA MET A 578 4.60 27.19 -6.09
C MET A 578 4.72 25.89 -6.85
N ILE A 579 3.74 25.60 -7.69
CA ILE A 579 3.71 24.42 -8.56
C ILE A 579 3.74 24.95 -9.99
N SER A 580 4.83 24.64 -10.70
CA SER A 580 5.08 25.15 -12.05
C SER A 580 5.07 24.04 -13.09
N PHE A 581 4.48 24.31 -14.25
CA PHE A 581 4.59 23.53 -15.47
C PHE A 581 4.95 24.47 -16.62
N LYS A 582 6.00 24.17 -17.36
CA LYS A 582 6.52 25.01 -18.43
C LYS A 582 6.88 24.13 -19.62
N GLU A 583 6.43 24.54 -20.79
CA GLU A 583 6.80 23.93 -22.06
C GLU A 583 7.45 24.97 -22.98
N PRO A 584 8.57 24.64 -23.63
CA PRO A 584 9.28 25.55 -24.51
C PRO A 584 8.73 25.56 -25.94
N PHE A 585 7.73 24.72 -26.21
CA PHE A 585 7.05 24.63 -27.49
C PHE A 585 5.63 25.21 -27.38
N GLY A 586 5.13 25.76 -28.50
CA GLY A 586 3.76 26.26 -28.63
C GLY A 586 2.73 25.13 -28.83
N THR A 587 1.68 25.38 -29.63
CA THR A 587 0.63 24.38 -29.91
C THR A 587 0.93 23.44 -31.09
N GLN A 588 2.03 23.65 -31.82
CA GLN A 588 2.55 22.74 -32.86
C GLN A 588 1.48 22.24 -33.85
N GLY A 589 0.68 23.16 -34.41
CA GLY A 589 -0.39 22.84 -35.37
C GLY A 589 -1.62 22.14 -34.76
N ARG A 590 -1.70 22.03 -33.44
CA ARG A 590 -2.89 21.59 -32.69
C ARG A 590 -3.63 22.78 -32.06
N GLY A 591 -3.38 24.00 -32.55
CA GLY A 591 -3.94 25.24 -32.03
C GLY A 591 -5.46 25.20 -31.94
N GLY A 592 -6.15 24.73 -32.98
CA GLY A 592 -7.62 24.65 -33.01
C GLY A 592 -8.23 23.69 -31.99
N TYR A 593 -7.56 22.57 -31.67
CA TYR A 593 -7.99 21.70 -30.57
C TYR A 593 -7.74 22.37 -29.21
N PHE A 594 -6.55 22.96 -29.03
CA PHE A 594 -6.19 23.65 -27.79
C PHE A 594 -7.09 24.86 -27.50
N ASP A 595 -7.52 25.58 -28.54
CA ASP A 595 -8.38 26.77 -28.46
C ASP A 595 -9.72 26.48 -27.75
N SER A 596 -10.23 25.25 -27.91
CA SER A 596 -11.45 24.82 -27.23
C SER A 596 -11.26 24.59 -25.71
N PHE A 597 -10.04 24.44 -25.20
CA PHE A 597 -9.82 24.08 -23.79
C PHE A 597 -9.04 25.14 -23.02
N GLY A 598 -7.99 25.70 -23.64
CA GLY A 598 -7.04 26.60 -23.01
C GLY A 598 -6.16 25.93 -21.96
N ILE A 599 -5.15 26.67 -21.48
CA ILE A 599 -4.13 26.12 -20.57
C ILE A 599 -4.69 25.70 -19.20
N ILE A 600 -5.77 26.35 -18.75
CA ILE A 600 -6.37 26.08 -17.44
C ILE A 600 -6.99 24.67 -17.43
N ARG A 601 -7.75 24.31 -18.46
CA ARG A 601 -8.34 22.97 -18.57
C ARG A 601 -7.31 21.91 -18.98
N ASP A 602 -6.35 22.27 -19.81
CA ASP A 602 -5.35 21.32 -20.31
C ASP A 602 -4.41 20.84 -19.19
N VAL A 603 -3.97 21.75 -18.31
CA VAL A 603 -2.89 21.48 -17.33
C VAL A 603 -3.23 21.90 -15.89
N MET A 604 -3.88 23.04 -15.66
CA MET A 604 -4.02 23.59 -14.30
C MET A 604 -5.06 22.82 -13.47
N GLN A 605 -6.24 22.58 -14.05
CA GLN A 605 -7.37 21.93 -13.38
C GLN A 605 -7.10 20.46 -13.05
N ASN A 606 -6.22 19.81 -13.82
CA ASN A 606 -5.84 18.41 -13.63
C ASN A 606 -4.44 18.30 -12.97
N HIS A 607 -3.37 18.30 -13.74
CA HIS A 607 -2.00 17.98 -13.33
C HIS A 607 -1.52 18.80 -12.13
N LEU A 608 -1.66 20.13 -12.19
CA LEU A 608 -1.20 20.99 -11.11
C LEU A 608 -2.05 20.85 -9.85
N LEU A 609 -3.36 20.69 -10.01
CA LEU A 609 -4.26 20.51 -8.88
C LEU A 609 -4.05 19.16 -8.20
N GLN A 610 -3.76 18.10 -8.96
CA GLN A 610 -3.40 16.79 -8.42
C GLN A 610 -2.11 16.85 -7.58
N ILE A 611 -1.09 17.54 -8.08
CA ILE A 611 0.14 17.78 -7.33
C ILE A 611 -0.13 18.62 -6.08
N LEU A 612 -0.97 19.65 -6.17
CA LEU A 612 -1.38 20.47 -5.03
C LEU A 612 -2.01 19.61 -3.94
N CYS A 613 -2.92 18.70 -4.31
CA CYS A 613 -3.56 17.80 -3.36
C CYS A 613 -2.54 16.94 -2.61
N LEU A 614 -1.57 16.34 -3.32
CA LEU A 614 -0.51 15.53 -2.69
C LEU A 614 0.44 16.36 -1.82
N ALA A 615 0.72 17.61 -2.20
CA ALA A 615 1.53 18.52 -1.39
C ALA A 615 0.79 19.00 -0.13
N ALA A 616 -0.54 19.13 -0.19
CA ALA A 616 -1.34 19.76 0.85
C ALA A 616 -2.12 18.79 1.77
N MET A 617 -2.39 17.56 1.33
CA MET A 617 -3.21 16.59 2.09
C MET A 617 -2.67 16.31 3.49
N GLU A 618 -3.54 16.00 4.44
CA GLU A 618 -3.09 15.50 5.75
C GLU A 618 -2.46 14.11 5.61
N LYS A 619 -1.84 13.63 6.69
CA LYS A 619 -1.35 12.25 6.73
C LYS A 619 -2.55 11.30 6.66
N PRO A 620 -2.62 10.42 5.65
CA PRO A 620 -3.73 9.48 5.53
C PRO A 620 -3.64 8.42 6.64
N VAL A 621 -4.76 7.76 6.92
CA VAL A 621 -4.85 6.72 7.97
C VAL A 621 -3.94 5.54 7.62
N THR A 622 -3.98 5.10 6.36
CA THR A 622 -3.08 4.09 5.81
C THR A 622 -2.63 4.49 4.40
N THR A 623 -1.87 3.61 3.74
CA THR A 623 -1.51 3.76 2.32
C THR A 623 -2.55 3.14 1.38
N SER A 624 -3.74 2.77 1.87
CA SER A 624 -4.82 2.28 1.02
C SER A 624 -5.27 3.36 0.03
N ALA A 625 -5.72 2.95 -1.15
CA ALA A 625 -6.14 3.89 -2.18
C ALA A 625 -7.28 4.82 -1.72
N GLU A 626 -8.21 4.33 -0.88
CA GLU A 626 -9.32 5.15 -0.36
C GLU A 626 -8.84 6.20 0.64
N ASP A 627 -8.02 5.83 1.63
CA ASP A 627 -7.58 6.76 2.67
C ASP A 627 -6.77 7.93 2.08
N ILE A 628 -6.00 7.67 1.02
CA ILE A 628 -5.25 8.69 0.29
C ILE A 628 -6.19 9.61 -0.48
N ARG A 629 -7.13 9.03 -1.22
CA ARG A 629 -8.09 9.81 -2.03
C ARG A 629 -9.02 10.65 -1.15
N ASP A 630 -9.40 10.15 0.03
CA ASP A 630 -10.19 10.90 1.01
C ASP A 630 -9.47 12.17 1.49
N GLU A 631 -8.18 12.08 1.80
CA GLU A 631 -7.40 13.26 2.21
C GLU A 631 -7.14 14.24 1.05
N LYS A 632 -7.01 13.75 -0.20
CA LYS A 632 -6.98 14.61 -1.40
C LYS A 632 -8.30 15.39 -1.57
N VAL A 633 -9.43 14.71 -1.50
CA VAL A 633 -10.76 15.33 -1.63
C VAL A 633 -11.03 16.34 -0.52
N LYS A 634 -10.59 16.06 0.70
CA LYS A 634 -10.71 16.99 1.85
C LYS A 634 -9.95 18.30 1.62
N VAL A 635 -8.79 18.26 0.96
CA VAL A 635 -8.08 19.47 0.53
C VAL A 635 -8.93 20.26 -0.46
N LEU A 636 -9.42 19.62 -1.52
CA LEU A 636 -10.21 20.29 -2.55
C LEU A 636 -11.48 20.93 -1.99
N ARG A 637 -12.19 20.23 -1.08
CA ARG A 637 -13.35 20.77 -0.36
C ARG A 637 -13.02 22.00 0.48
N SER A 638 -11.79 22.10 0.96
CA SER A 638 -11.29 23.24 1.75
C SER A 638 -10.84 24.42 0.87
N MET A 639 -10.75 24.24 -0.45
CA MET A 639 -10.36 25.30 -1.38
C MET A 639 -11.53 26.20 -1.75
N LYS A 640 -11.26 27.52 -1.75
CA LYS A 640 -12.17 28.52 -2.31
C LYS A 640 -12.21 28.38 -3.84
N VAL A 641 -13.33 28.79 -4.43
CA VAL A 641 -13.41 29.01 -5.88
C VAL A 641 -12.38 30.08 -6.27
N ILE A 642 -11.67 29.84 -7.36
CA ILE A 642 -10.67 30.79 -7.87
C ILE A 642 -11.40 31.95 -8.54
N LYS A 643 -11.03 33.18 -8.18
CA LYS A 643 -11.60 34.39 -8.77
C LYS A 643 -10.66 34.97 -9.82
N LEU A 644 -11.22 35.75 -10.75
CA LEU A 644 -10.44 36.42 -11.79
C LEU A 644 -9.37 37.38 -11.22
N GLU A 645 -9.61 38.00 -10.06
CA GLU A 645 -8.65 38.90 -9.39
C GLU A 645 -7.38 38.18 -8.89
N ASP A 646 -7.47 36.86 -8.67
CA ASP A 646 -6.37 36.01 -8.19
C ASP A 646 -5.63 35.32 -9.35
N VAL A 647 -5.90 35.69 -10.60
CA VAL A 647 -5.39 35.01 -11.80
C VAL A 647 -4.80 35.99 -12.79
N ALA A 648 -3.57 35.72 -13.22
CA ALA A 648 -2.97 36.34 -14.39
C ALA A 648 -3.00 35.36 -15.57
N ILE A 649 -3.53 35.78 -16.71
CA ILE A 649 -3.57 35.00 -17.95
C ILE A 649 -2.75 35.66 -19.06
N GLY A 650 -2.15 34.85 -19.91
CA GLY A 650 -1.33 35.31 -21.03
C GLY A 650 -1.47 34.49 -22.31
N GLN A 651 -1.07 35.06 -23.43
CA GLN A 651 -1.05 34.45 -24.76
C GLN A 651 0.28 34.75 -25.45
N TYR A 652 0.96 33.73 -26.00
CA TYR A 652 2.28 33.93 -26.60
C TYR A 652 2.19 34.59 -27.97
N VAL A 653 3.15 35.46 -28.26
CA VAL A 653 3.38 36.09 -29.56
C VAL A 653 4.75 35.71 -30.11
N GLY A 654 4.88 35.71 -31.43
CA GLY A 654 6.13 35.39 -32.10
C GLY A 654 7.29 36.25 -31.62
N ASN A 655 8.47 35.64 -31.50
CA ASN A 655 9.71 36.33 -31.17
C ASN A 655 10.57 36.49 -32.42
N PRO A 656 10.69 37.70 -32.99
CA PRO A 656 11.47 37.93 -34.21
C PRO A 656 12.95 37.57 -34.11
N GLU A 657 13.48 37.45 -32.88
CA GLU A 657 14.88 37.12 -32.60
C GLU A 657 15.16 35.60 -32.64
N LEU A 658 14.12 34.76 -32.58
CA LEU A 658 14.24 33.30 -32.67
C LEU A 658 14.07 32.84 -34.12
N GLU A 659 14.39 31.59 -34.43
CA GLU A 659 14.18 30.95 -35.74
C GLU A 659 13.12 29.83 -35.64
N GLY A 660 12.53 29.43 -36.77
CA GLY A 660 11.53 28.36 -36.83
C GLY A 660 10.22 28.72 -36.11
N GLU A 661 9.63 27.76 -35.38
CA GLU A 661 8.37 27.94 -34.64
C GLU A 661 8.42 29.12 -33.64
N GLY A 662 9.61 29.51 -33.17
CA GLY A 662 9.78 30.63 -32.24
C GLY A 662 9.44 32.00 -32.85
N LYS A 663 9.39 32.14 -34.18
CA LYS A 663 8.97 33.37 -34.88
C LYS A 663 7.45 33.55 -34.91
N GLU A 664 6.69 32.48 -34.67
CA GLU A 664 5.24 32.47 -34.82
C GLU A 664 4.54 32.57 -33.45
N GLY A 665 3.50 33.41 -33.39
CA GLY A 665 2.62 33.56 -32.25
C GLY A 665 1.47 32.54 -32.25
N TYR A 666 0.64 32.59 -31.21
CA TYR A 666 -0.50 31.68 -31.12
C TYR A 666 -1.54 31.91 -32.22
N LEU A 667 -1.77 33.18 -32.57
CA LEU A 667 -2.71 33.58 -33.62
C LEU A 667 -2.16 33.39 -35.05
N ASP A 668 -0.87 33.08 -35.19
CA ASP A 668 -0.27 32.78 -36.48
C ASP A 668 -0.53 31.31 -36.90
N ASP A 669 -0.97 30.45 -35.98
CA ASP A 669 -1.41 29.09 -36.29
C ASP A 669 -2.74 29.15 -37.08
N PRO A 670 -2.78 28.65 -38.33
CA PRO A 670 -3.95 28.78 -39.21
C PRO A 670 -5.17 28.01 -38.70
N THR A 671 -5.01 27.13 -37.72
CA THR A 671 -6.11 26.39 -37.08
C THR A 671 -6.77 27.16 -35.94
N VAL A 672 -6.20 28.31 -35.53
CA VAL A 672 -6.69 29.16 -34.44
C VAL A 672 -7.50 30.32 -35.03
N PRO A 673 -8.67 30.68 -34.46
CA PRO A 673 -9.39 31.87 -34.85
C PRO A 673 -8.57 33.15 -34.61
N ASN A 674 -8.54 34.07 -35.59
CA ASN A 674 -7.78 35.32 -35.51
C ASN A 674 -8.17 36.24 -34.33
N ASP A 675 -9.37 36.07 -33.78
CA ASP A 675 -9.91 36.82 -32.65
C ASP A 675 -9.84 36.04 -31.33
N SER A 676 -9.12 34.91 -31.30
CA SER A 676 -9.00 34.05 -30.11
C SER A 676 -8.39 34.79 -28.93
N VAL A 677 -9.05 34.69 -27.78
CA VAL A 677 -8.57 35.17 -26.49
C VAL A 677 -8.12 34.01 -25.58
N THR A 678 -7.90 32.83 -26.15
CA THR A 678 -7.55 31.63 -25.39
C THR A 678 -6.21 31.80 -24.68
N PRO A 679 -6.16 31.61 -23.34
CA PRO A 679 -4.92 31.73 -22.60
C PRO A 679 -4.02 30.52 -22.83
N THR A 680 -2.77 30.79 -23.23
CA THR A 680 -1.68 29.81 -23.36
C THR A 680 -0.77 29.80 -22.13
N TYR A 681 -0.95 30.77 -21.22
CA TYR A 681 -0.31 30.88 -19.91
C TYR A 681 -1.35 31.26 -18.85
N ALA A 682 -1.20 30.70 -17.65
CA ALA A 682 -1.96 31.09 -16.48
C ALA A 682 -1.11 30.98 -15.21
N LEU A 683 -1.26 31.96 -14.32
CA LEU A 683 -0.79 31.95 -12.94
C LEU A 683 -1.98 32.21 -12.04
N ALA A 684 -2.36 31.23 -11.21
CA ALA A 684 -3.45 31.35 -10.26
C ALA A 684 -2.92 31.28 -8.82
N THR A 685 -3.42 32.15 -7.95
CA THR A 685 -3.22 32.07 -6.51
C THR A 685 -4.42 31.37 -5.87
N CYS A 686 -4.16 30.30 -5.14
CA CYS A 686 -5.14 29.46 -4.47
C CYS A 686 -4.93 29.49 -2.95
N PHE A 687 -6.01 29.29 -2.20
CA PHE A 687 -5.96 29.19 -0.75
C PHE A 687 -6.76 27.97 -0.26
N ILE A 688 -6.22 27.28 0.74
CA ILE A 688 -6.82 26.11 1.37
C ILE A 688 -7.25 26.49 2.79
N ASN A 689 -8.56 26.56 3.03
CA ASN A 689 -9.12 26.98 4.32
C ASN A 689 -9.16 25.83 5.32
N ASN A 690 -8.00 25.46 5.85
CA ASN A 690 -7.90 24.53 6.98
C ASN A 690 -6.80 24.98 7.95
N GLU A 691 -6.70 24.32 9.11
CA GLU A 691 -5.74 24.69 10.15
C GLU A 691 -4.29 24.71 9.64
N ARG A 692 -3.90 23.74 8.81
CA ARG A 692 -2.52 23.61 8.32
C ARG A 692 -2.13 24.71 7.35
N TRP A 693 -3.04 25.17 6.51
CA TRP A 693 -2.74 26.03 5.34
C TRP A 693 -3.39 27.41 5.38
N ASP A 694 -4.06 27.76 6.47
CA ASP A 694 -4.70 29.07 6.61
C ASP A 694 -3.71 30.24 6.42
N GLY A 695 -4.04 31.10 5.45
CA GLY A 695 -3.23 32.24 5.03
C GLY A 695 -2.05 31.92 4.10
N ILE A 696 -1.78 30.66 3.76
CA ILE A 696 -0.66 30.28 2.88
C ILE A 696 -1.09 30.29 1.42
N PRO A 697 -0.46 31.10 0.55
CA PRO A 697 -0.76 31.11 -0.88
C PRO A 697 -0.13 29.91 -1.59
N PHE A 698 -0.94 29.25 -2.41
CA PHE A 698 -0.52 28.24 -3.37
C PHE A 698 -0.55 28.85 -4.78
N PHE A 699 0.60 28.94 -5.43
CA PHE A 699 0.72 29.44 -6.79
C PHE A 699 0.73 28.28 -7.79
N LEU A 700 -0.27 28.24 -8.67
CA LEU A 700 -0.31 27.32 -9.80
C LEU A 700 0.10 28.07 -11.06
N ARG A 701 1.24 27.71 -11.65
CA ARG A 701 1.79 28.35 -12.84
C ARG A 701 1.89 27.36 -13.99
N CYS A 702 1.22 27.60 -15.10
CA CYS A 702 1.42 26.82 -16.31
C CYS A 702 1.50 27.67 -17.57
N GLY A 703 2.26 27.22 -18.57
CA GLY A 703 2.22 27.83 -19.90
C GLY A 703 3.04 27.11 -20.96
N LYS A 704 2.72 27.43 -22.21
CA LYS A 704 3.41 26.99 -23.43
C LYS A 704 4.29 28.10 -24.00
N ALA A 705 5.22 27.75 -24.89
CA ALA A 705 6.16 28.68 -25.50
C ALA A 705 6.96 29.53 -24.49
N LEU A 706 7.38 28.91 -23.37
CA LEU A 706 8.18 29.54 -22.32
C LEU A 706 9.68 29.24 -22.50
N ASN A 707 10.52 29.88 -21.70
CA ASN A 707 11.98 29.74 -21.79
C ASN A 707 12.58 28.33 -21.55
N GLU A 708 11.83 27.38 -20.97
CA GLU A 708 12.35 26.04 -20.65
C GLU A 708 11.24 24.99 -20.50
N ARG A 709 11.60 23.71 -20.63
CA ARG A 709 10.75 22.60 -20.20
C ARG A 709 10.98 22.34 -18.72
N LYS A 710 9.97 22.51 -17.87
CA LYS A 710 10.10 22.26 -16.42
C LYS A 710 8.76 21.95 -15.76
N ALA A 711 8.70 20.91 -14.95
CA ALA A 711 7.67 20.74 -13.94
C ALA A 711 8.33 20.63 -12.56
N GLU A 712 7.93 21.47 -11.62
CA GLU A 712 8.52 21.50 -10.28
C GLU A 712 7.52 21.97 -9.21
N ILE A 713 7.84 21.58 -7.98
CA ILE A 713 7.16 22.04 -6.76
C ILE A 713 8.21 22.73 -5.92
N ARG A 714 7.94 23.97 -5.53
CA ARG A 714 8.82 24.79 -4.70
C ARG A 714 8.07 25.17 -3.43
N ILE A 715 8.60 24.78 -2.29
CA ILE A 715 8.07 25.10 -0.97
C ILE A 715 9.03 26.10 -0.36
N GLN A 716 8.60 27.35 -0.27
CA GLN A 716 9.41 28.42 0.31
C GLN A 716 9.04 28.58 1.78
N PHE A 717 10.04 28.48 2.65
CA PHE A 717 9.90 28.67 4.10
C PHE A 717 9.88 30.16 4.47
N LYS A 718 9.40 30.47 5.68
CA LYS A 718 9.45 31.82 6.24
C LYS A 718 10.88 32.22 6.59
N ASP A 719 11.06 33.52 6.75
CA ASP A 719 12.30 34.08 7.28
C ASP A 719 12.53 33.58 8.72
N VAL A 720 13.80 33.36 9.08
CA VAL A 720 14.17 32.96 10.43
C VAL A 720 13.86 34.12 11.39
N PRO A 721 13.09 33.90 12.48
CA PRO A 721 12.78 34.96 13.42
C PRO A 721 14.01 35.35 14.25
N GLY A 722 14.12 36.63 14.59
CA GLY A 722 15.22 37.14 15.42
C GLY A 722 16.57 37.10 14.70
N ASP A 723 16.62 37.66 13.49
CA ASP A 723 17.81 37.63 12.65
C ASP A 723 19.04 38.25 13.34
N ILE A 724 20.12 37.47 13.41
CA ILE A 724 21.43 37.86 13.96
C ILE A 724 22.46 38.11 12.86
N PHE A 725 22.06 37.97 11.60
CA PHE A 725 22.92 38.04 10.42
C PHE A 725 22.63 39.25 9.53
N ASN A 726 22.12 40.36 10.11
CA ASN A 726 21.96 41.66 9.44
C ASN A 726 21.26 41.60 8.07
N GLU A 727 20.16 40.85 7.96
CA GLU A 727 19.34 40.66 6.76
C GLU A 727 20.05 39.93 5.60
N HIS A 728 21.18 39.28 5.88
CA HIS A 728 21.87 38.44 4.91
C HIS A 728 21.23 37.06 4.74
N CYS A 729 20.40 36.61 5.69
CA CYS A 729 19.64 35.36 5.55
C CYS A 729 18.59 35.45 4.42
N LYS A 730 18.49 34.38 3.64
CA LYS A 730 17.42 34.17 2.65
C LYS A 730 16.52 33.03 3.09
N ARG A 731 15.28 33.06 2.59
CA ARG A 731 14.30 31.99 2.83
C ARG A 731 14.81 30.67 2.31
N ASN A 732 14.67 29.63 3.12
CA ASN A 732 14.98 28.28 2.67
C ASN A 732 13.93 27.82 1.66
N GLU A 733 14.31 26.91 0.77
CA GLU A 733 13.38 26.36 -0.23
C GLU A 733 13.61 24.87 -0.41
N LEU A 734 12.54 24.07 -0.25
CA LEU A 734 12.54 22.68 -0.69
C LEU A 734 12.00 22.63 -2.12
N VAL A 735 12.80 22.09 -3.04
CA VAL A 735 12.42 21.98 -4.44
C VAL A 735 12.38 20.52 -4.86
N ILE A 736 11.26 20.14 -5.47
CA ILE A 736 11.02 18.81 -6.04
C ILE A 736 10.82 19.00 -7.53
N ARG A 737 11.86 18.72 -8.31
CA ARG A 737 11.84 18.85 -9.77
C ARG A 737 11.32 17.54 -10.36
N VAL A 738 10.13 17.59 -10.94
CA VAL A 738 9.43 16.44 -11.52
C VAL A 738 9.98 16.08 -12.89
N GLN A 739 10.29 17.06 -13.73
CA GLN A 739 10.97 16.86 -15.02
C GLN A 739 11.50 18.18 -15.58
N PRO A 740 12.48 18.16 -16.50
CA PRO A 740 13.43 17.08 -16.74
C PRO A 740 14.46 17.00 -15.60
N GLY A 741 15.19 15.87 -15.52
CA GLY A 741 16.25 15.70 -14.54
C GLY A 741 15.71 15.66 -13.12
N GLU A 742 14.95 14.61 -12.84
CA GLU A 742 14.30 14.29 -11.57
C GLU A 742 15.26 14.53 -10.40
N ALA A 743 14.86 15.41 -9.47
CA ALA A 743 15.69 15.78 -8.33
C ALA A 743 14.89 16.31 -7.15
N VAL A 744 15.46 16.19 -5.96
CA VAL A 744 15.03 16.85 -4.73
C VAL A 744 16.20 17.64 -4.18
N TYR A 745 16.02 18.91 -3.88
CA TYR A 745 17.08 19.68 -3.23
C TYR A 745 16.53 20.71 -2.24
N LEU A 746 17.30 20.97 -1.18
CA LEU A 746 16.97 21.93 -0.13
C LEU A 746 17.96 23.09 -0.18
N LYS A 747 17.48 24.29 -0.52
CA LYS A 747 18.24 25.53 -0.46
C LYS A 747 18.29 26.04 0.98
N LEU A 748 19.48 26.31 1.49
CA LEU A 748 19.73 26.76 2.86
C LEU A 748 20.90 27.75 2.92
N MET A 749 21.06 28.40 4.07
CA MET A 749 22.19 29.30 4.31
C MET A 749 23.36 28.52 4.94
N SER A 750 24.57 28.71 4.43
CA SER A 750 25.80 28.15 4.98
C SER A 750 26.86 29.24 5.13
N LYS A 751 27.87 29.00 5.97
CA LYS A 751 29.05 29.87 6.05
C LYS A 751 29.81 29.79 4.73
N ARG A 752 30.12 30.94 4.13
CA ARG A 752 30.97 31.04 2.95
C ARG A 752 32.34 30.38 3.20
N PRO A 753 32.73 29.35 2.43
CA PRO A 753 34.05 28.73 2.54
C PRO A 753 35.18 29.71 2.21
N GLY A 754 36.31 29.56 2.89
CA GLY A 754 37.55 30.27 2.55
C GLY A 754 37.69 31.71 3.04
N ASN A 755 36.65 32.33 3.62
CA ASN A 755 36.78 33.64 4.24
C ASN A 755 37.30 33.53 5.69
N ILE A 756 38.57 33.90 5.90
CA ILE A 756 39.25 33.85 7.21
C ILE A 756 38.93 35.10 8.05
N ALA A 757 38.60 36.23 7.40
CA ALA A 757 38.47 37.53 8.05
C ALA A 757 37.01 37.94 8.39
N SER A 758 36.00 37.28 7.82
CA SER A 758 34.58 37.61 8.04
C SER A 758 33.67 36.37 8.04
N PHE A 759 32.59 36.43 8.84
CA PHE A 759 31.57 35.40 8.94
C PHE A 759 30.42 35.71 7.97
N ASP A 760 30.68 35.53 6.67
CA ASP A 760 29.68 35.78 5.63
C ASP A 760 28.81 34.53 5.41
N LEU A 761 27.51 34.76 5.19
CA LEU A 761 26.58 33.73 4.77
C LEU A 761 26.42 33.70 3.25
N GLU A 762 26.25 32.50 2.70
CA GLU A 762 25.86 32.29 1.31
C GLU A 762 24.74 31.24 1.21
N GLU A 763 23.92 31.34 0.18
CA GLU A 763 22.93 30.32 -0.14
C GLU A 763 23.62 29.14 -0.82
N THR A 764 23.30 27.93 -0.38
CA THR A 764 23.78 26.66 -0.95
C THR A 764 22.66 25.62 -0.91
N GLU A 765 22.92 24.41 -1.41
CA GLU A 765 21.93 23.36 -1.55
C GLU A 765 22.42 21.98 -1.06
N LEU A 766 21.50 21.22 -0.47
CA LEU A 766 21.64 19.78 -0.31
C LEU A 766 20.89 19.11 -1.46
N ASP A 767 21.60 18.45 -2.37
CA ASP A 767 21.04 17.92 -3.62
C ASP A 767 20.95 16.39 -3.65
N LEU A 768 19.80 15.91 -4.14
CA LEU A 768 19.56 14.54 -4.56
C LEU A 768 19.08 14.53 -6.02
N SER A 769 20.03 14.56 -6.96
CA SER A 769 19.76 14.35 -8.38
C SER A 769 19.73 12.86 -8.74
N TYR A 770 18.59 12.36 -9.23
CA TYR A 770 18.38 10.92 -9.49
C TYR A 770 19.39 10.39 -10.52
N ASN A 771 19.58 11.14 -11.60
CA ASN A 771 20.55 10.83 -12.65
C ASN A 771 22.01 10.77 -12.15
N SER A 772 22.35 11.35 -11.00
CA SER A 772 23.70 11.24 -10.43
C SER A 772 23.75 10.09 -9.43
N ARG A 773 22.78 10.05 -8.51
CA ARG A 773 22.77 9.13 -7.37
C ARG A 773 22.51 7.68 -7.75
N TYR A 774 21.65 7.44 -8.73
CA TYR A 774 21.20 6.11 -9.15
C TYR A 774 21.89 5.60 -10.43
N LYS A 775 22.79 6.39 -11.02
CA LYS A 775 23.64 6.01 -12.16
C LYS A 775 24.53 4.78 -11.93
N GLN A 776 24.88 4.49 -10.67
CA GLN A 776 25.67 3.29 -10.35
C GLN A 776 24.81 2.02 -10.32
N TRP A 777 23.51 2.13 -10.03
CA TRP A 777 22.58 1.01 -10.11
C TRP A 777 22.45 0.54 -11.58
N GLU A 778 22.42 1.47 -12.55
CA GLU A 778 22.47 1.18 -14.00
C GLU A 778 23.66 0.30 -14.41
N LYS A 779 24.81 0.42 -13.71
CA LYS A 779 26.06 -0.29 -14.04
C LYS A 779 26.25 -1.60 -13.27
N LEU A 780 25.61 -1.75 -12.11
CA LEU A 780 25.74 -2.93 -11.23
C LEU A 780 24.73 -4.03 -11.56
N THR A 781 23.68 -3.72 -12.31
CA THR A 781 22.79 -4.73 -12.91
C THR A 781 23.26 -5.05 -14.32
N SER A 782 23.26 -6.33 -14.71
CA SER A 782 23.54 -6.77 -16.10
C SER A 782 22.52 -6.27 -17.15
N PHE A 783 21.67 -5.31 -16.77
CA PHE A 783 20.50 -4.81 -17.50
C PHE A 783 20.43 -3.28 -17.41
N PRO A 784 21.07 -2.56 -18.35
CA PRO A 784 21.16 -1.10 -18.31
C PRO A 784 19.82 -0.35 -18.44
N ASP A 785 18.71 -1.02 -18.75
CA ASP A 785 17.40 -0.37 -18.96
C ASP A 785 16.49 -0.38 -17.73
N MET A 786 16.79 -1.17 -16.70
CA MET A 786 15.84 -1.49 -15.63
C MET A 786 15.78 -0.44 -14.50
N THR A 787 16.70 0.51 -14.51
CA THR A 787 16.81 1.67 -13.62
C THR A 787 16.31 2.96 -14.24
N LYS A 788 15.82 2.87 -15.48
CA LYS A 788 15.14 3.99 -16.13
C LYS A 788 13.85 4.24 -15.36
N VAL A 789 13.68 5.46 -14.87
CA VAL A 789 12.42 5.91 -14.29
C VAL A 789 11.29 5.55 -15.27
N PRO A 790 10.32 4.69 -14.89
CA PRO A 790 9.31 4.20 -15.82
C PRO A 790 8.47 5.36 -16.35
N ASP A 791 8.00 5.27 -17.59
CA ASP A 791 7.04 6.25 -18.09
C ASP A 791 5.75 6.15 -17.25
N ALA A 792 5.07 7.28 -17.06
CA ALA A 792 3.87 7.34 -16.24
C ALA A 792 2.79 6.33 -16.67
N TYR A 793 2.66 6.06 -17.98
CA TYR A 793 1.69 5.08 -18.47
C TYR A 793 2.05 3.64 -18.08
N GLU A 794 3.34 3.29 -18.00
CA GLU A 794 3.79 1.96 -17.57
C GLU A 794 3.32 1.68 -16.15
N ARG A 795 3.56 2.63 -15.25
CA ARG A 795 3.12 2.55 -13.86
C ARG A 795 1.61 2.49 -13.74
N LEU A 796 0.89 3.41 -14.38
CA LEU A 796 -0.57 3.48 -14.26
C LEU A 796 -1.23 2.23 -14.83
N ILE A 797 -0.83 1.75 -16.01
CA ILE A 797 -1.42 0.52 -16.57
C ILE A 797 -1.18 -0.66 -15.64
N LEU A 798 0.03 -0.81 -15.08
CA LEU A 798 0.34 -1.86 -14.11
C LEU A 798 -0.53 -1.75 -12.85
N ASP A 799 -0.76 -0.54 -12.33
CA ASP A 799 -1.66 -0.32 -11.20
C ASP A 799 -3.09 -0.83 -11.50
N VAL A 800 -3.57 -0.71 -12.75
CA VAL A 800 -4.88 -1.26 -13.15
C VAL A 800 -4.88 -2.79 -13.19
N PHE A 801 -3.78 -3.45 -13.59
CA PHE A 801 -3.66 -4.91 -13.47
C PHE A 801 -3.74 -5.36 -12.01
N CYS A 802 -3.03 -4.66 -11.12
CA CYS A 802 -3.00 -4.93 -9.68
C CYS A 802 -4.26 -4.48 -8.94
N GLY A 803 -5.10 -3.66 -9.57
CA GLY A 803 -6.32 -3.14 -8.95
C GLY A 803 -6.11 -1.99 -7.98
N SER A 804 -4.93 -1.35 -8.01
CA SER A 804 -4.66 -0.16 -7.20
C SER A 804 -5.27 1.08 -7.83
N GLN A 805 -6.12 1.78 -7.10
CA GLN A 805 -6.73 3.05 -7.54
C GLN A 805 -6.04 4.30 -6.96
N MET A 806 -4.92 4.13 -6.27
CA MET A 806 -4.22 5.20 -5.55
C MET A 806 -3.85 6.39 -6.46
N HIS A 807 -3.45 6.10 -7.70
CA HIS A 807 -2.97 7.08 -8.68
C HIS A 807 -4.03 7.45 -9.74
N PHE A 808 -5.32 7.26 -9.43
CA PHE A 808 -6.43 7.56 -10.34
C PHE A 808 -7.42 8.54 -9.73
N VAL A 809 -8.01 9.37 -10.59
CA VAL A 809 -8.93 10.43 -10.15
C VAL A 809 -10.31 9.84 -9.82
N ARG A 810 -10.77 10.05 -8.59
CA ARG A 810 -12.10 9.61 -8.13
C ARG A 810 -13.20 10.58 -8.58
N SER A 811 -14.44 10.10 -8.68
CA SER A 811 -15.60 10.91 -9.11
C SER A 811 -15.79 12.21 -8.30
N ASP A 812 -15.68 12.13 -6.97
CA ASP A 812 -15.84 13.28 -6.08
C ASP A 812 -14.63 14.23 -6.14
N GLU A 813 -13.42 13.69 -6.33
CA GLU A 813 -12.22 14.47 -6.58
C GLU A 813 -12.36 15.34 -7.84
N LEU A 814 -12.86 14.74 -8.92
CA LEU A 814 -13.12 15.44 -10.17
C LEU A 814 -14.21 16.51 -10.04
N SER A 815 -15.28 16.21 -9.30
CA SER A 815 -16.37 17.16 -9.01
C SER A 815 -15.85 18.41 -8.28
N GLU A 816 -15.03 18.22 -7.24
CA GLU A 816 -14.46 19.34 -6.49
C GLU A 816 -13.44 20.14 -7.33
N ALA A 817 -12.63 19.46 -8.14
CA ALA A 817 -11.73 20.13 -9.08
C ALA A 817 -12.51 21.06 -10.03
N TRP A 818 -13.60 20.58 -10.62
CA TRP A 818 -14.43 21.44 -11.48
C TRP A 818 -15.17 22.54 -10.71
N ARG A 819 -15.63 22.30 -9.48
CA ARG A 819 -16.25 23.34 -8.65
C ARG A 819 -15.30 24.54 -8.46
N ILE A 820 -14.00 24.29 -8.30
CA ILE A 820 -12.99 25.32 -8.04
C ILE A 820 -12.76 26.21 -9.28
N PHE A 821 -12.72 25.62 -10.48
CA PHE A 821 -12.32 26.31 -11.71
C PHE A 821 -13.47 26.79 -12.60
N THR A 822 -14.64 26.13 -12.56
CA THR A 822 -15.75 26.42 -13.49
C THR A 822 -16.19 27.89 -13.48
N PRO A 823 -16.38 28.55 -12.33
CA PRO A 823 -16.79 29.96 -12.32
C PRO A 823 -15.76 30.91 -12.97
N LEU A 824 -14.47 30.63 -12.80
CA LEU A 824 -13.40 31.39 -13.48
C LEU A 824 -13.45 31.17 -14.99
N LEU A 825 -13.57 29.91 -15.42
CA LEU A 825 -13.59 29.55 -16.84
C LEU A 825 -14.77 30.20 -17.58
N HIS A 826 -15.99 30.11 -17.01
CA HIS A 826 -17.16 30.76 -17.58
C HIS A 826 -16.97 32.28 -17.68
N LYS A 827 -16.42 32.91 -16.63
CA LYS A 827 -16.17 34.35 -16.65
C LYS A 827 -15.17 34.76 -17.75
N ILE A 828 -14.09 33.97 -17.93
CA ILE A 828 -13.11 34.21 -19.00
C ILE A 828 -13.77 34.11 -20.39
N GLU A 829 -14.66 33.14 -20.58
CA GLU A 829 -15.33 32.88 -21.85
C GLU A 829 -16.44 33.90 -22.16
N GLU A 830 -17.29 34.21 -21.17
CA GLU A 830 -18.41 35.15 -21.30
C GLU A 830 -17.91 36.59 -21.48
N GLU A 831 -16.91 37.02 -20.69
CA GLU A 831 -16.37 38.39 -20.75
C GLU A 831 -15.26 38.53 -21.81
N ARG A 832 -14.85 37.43 -22.46
CA ARG A 832 -13.73 37.37 -23.42
C ARG A 832 -12.50 38.12 -22.94
N ILE A 833 -12.06 37.81 -21.72
CA ILE A 833 -10.95 38.51 -21.06
C ILE A 833 -9.69 38.41 -21.93
N LYS A 834 -9.15 39.56 -22.31
CA LYS A 834 -7.96 39.63 -23.17
C LYS A 834 -6.72 39.20 -22.38
N PRO A 835 -5.99 38.16 -22.84
CA PRO A 835 -4.77 37.72 -22.18
C PRO A 835 -3.62 38.72 -22.42
N VAL A 836 -2.70 38.81 -21.47
CA VAL A 836 -1.48 39.60 -21.62
C VAL A 836 -0.53 38.91 -22.60
N HIS A 837 0.01 39.65 -23.57
CA HIS A 837 0.96 39.08 -24.51
C HIS A 837 2.33 38.85 -23.88
N TYR A 838 2.95 37.72 -24.16
CA TYR A 838 4.35 37.43 -23.81
C TYR A 838 5.09 36.88 -25.03
N LYS A 839 6.37 37.21 -25.18
CA LYS A 839 7.18 36.71 -26.30
C LYS A 839 7.40 35.21 -26.15
N TYR A 840 7.45 34.50 -27.27
CA TYR A 840 7.91 33.11 -27.32
C TYR A 840 9.34 32.98 -26.76
N GLY A 841 9.52 32.04 -25.83
CA GLY A 841 10.80 31.76 -25.15
C GLY A 841 10.85 32.37 -23.74
#